data_AF-A0AAE0T0P7-F1
#
_entry.id   AF-A0AAE0T0P7-F1
#
_cell.length_a   1.000
_cell.length_b   1.000
_cell.length_c   1.000
_cell.angle_alpha   90.00
_cell.angle_beta   90.00
_cell.angle_gamma   90.00
#
_symmetry.space_group_name_H-M   'P 1'
#
loop_
_entity.id
_entity.type
_entity.pdbx_description
1 polymer ?
#
loop_
_entity_poly.entity_id
_entity_poly.type
_entity_poly.pdbx_seq_one_letter_code
_entity_poly.pdbx_strand_id
1 'polypeptide(L)'
;MAQNRDEDLATRLHDWAINEMHYHSQGRHVNTKLPTVEDFKQICRGQAVDILKWIITNVHSAQTVKKVKGNLALKGERMQPSYKVKYGQEEKYNKERSELLESRSELSQEVNCVLRDISHLDKDMERLQKDIAETEHEYQEQRSRIRDIQRKSALIETHSLKCRETVQEYEEYAKRINAKVEAITSYVKKGSEAETFYSRKKSSEDVSDGITSALESACGKNVRECCEAIGSFLNQVLQGSFGGNKAEMSQAKNLLWSQVEQTSREFSPLQIVMALTSNTQEASFVLREKTSRIDIRTDAQKLRFKYEKSGELHDLSSSPSVIQSVHELLSEREAAHFYRFIETEKYNNEAWKLEQKIQEVSEQIDKLLKKKFTQKPADLKLARAMLDTEANLTGKRTILHCLTEEGNRLRELMAKNAHEQEILYTKYQRIQDFKDLADKKQDLIRVLVKQNTNAQSRLDTQKQEIVSYIDRSLSSHHSQTHRLTTSLKGRVNTEIEMFASLNLPYLMFSSVDSALKSAVLDLSINHTRAPTVRPVFKKVLQCLNFPEFQAAEQLLPWILRTRSDIDNILYRLDLEKSAVQRFHPSDKDKDIASTIAELCEAVAEHDRKQMSELLPVLQQKINKTGKGLTDCMKVKDDVLAWWEQPAQSCVPWVTVDGHTLQHWIDKWTVMVTKLRQMLVK
;
A
#
# COMPACT_ATOMS: atom_id res chain seq x y z
N MET A 1 -78.96 75.53 -61.10
CA MET A 1 -77.71 76.10 -61.66
C MET A 1 -76.66 76.24 -60.56
N ALA A 2 -76.00 75.13 -60.16
CA ALA A 2 -74.98 75.16 -59.10
C ALA A 2 -73.83 74.17 -59.34
N GLN A 3 -73.61 73.73 -60.59
CA GLN A 3 -72.56 72.74 -60.94
C GLN A 3 -71.38 73.31 -61.75
N ASN A 4 -71.43 74.58 -62.20
CA ASN A 4 -70.37 75.17 -63.04
C ASN A 4 -69.36 76.08 -62.31
N ARG A 5 -69.37 76.17 -60.98
CA ARG A 5 -68.37 76.99 -60.23
C ARG A 5 -67.22 76.19 -59.62
N ASP A 6 -67.36 74.88 -59.42
CA ASP A 6 -66.30 74.04 -58.85
C ASP A 6 -65.30 73.51 -59.90
N GLU A 7 -65.66 73.52 -61.19
CA GLU A 7 -64.74 73.15 -62.27
C GLU A 7 -63.59 74.16 -62.47
N ASP A 8 -63.81 75.43 -62.12
CA ASP A 8 -62.80 76.48 -62.23
C ASP A 8 -61.71 76.35 -61.14
N LEU A 9 -62.08 75.94 -59.92
CA LEU A 9 -61.14 75.88 -58.80
C LEU A 9 -60.14 74.73 -58.93
N ALA A 10 -60.60 73.54 -59.35
CA ALA A 10 -59.71 72.38 -59.55
C ALA A 10 -58.70 72.63 -60.67
N THR A 11 -59.12 73.31 -61.75
CA THR A 11 -58.25 73.70 -62.87
C THR A 11 -57.20 74.73 -62.42
N ARG A 12 -57.63 75.75 -61.67
CA ARG A 12 -56.72 76.76 -61.10
C ARG A 12 -55.76 76.19 -60.05
N LEU A 13 -56.19 75.20 -59.27
CA LEU A 13 -55.35 74.52 -58.29
C LEU A 13 -54.30 73.64 -58.97
N HIS A 14 -54.68 72.94 -60.04
CA HIS A 14 -53.76 72.17 -60.87
C HIS A 14 -52.71 73.08 -61.52
N ASP A 15 -53.13 74.20 -62.13
CA ASP A 15 -52.19 75.18 -62.70
C ASP A 15 -51.30 75.82 -61.64
N TRP A 16 -51.84 76.14 -60.48
CA TRP A 16 -51.04 76.64 -59.37
C TRP A 16 -50.02 75.61 -58.88
N ALA A 17 -50.39 74.33 -58.77
CA ALA A 17 -49.47 73.27 -58.33
C ALA A 17 -48.36 72.98 -59.36
N ILE A 18 -48.69 72.90 -60.65
CA ILE A 18 -47.74 72.50 -61.70
C ILE A 18 -46.96 73.70 -62.24
N ASN A 19 -47.63 74.81 -62.56
CA ASN A 19 -47.01 75.95 -63.24
C ASN A 19 -46.47 77.01 -62.28
N GLU A 20 -47.19 77.34 -61.20
CA GLU A 20 -46.69 78.31 -60.21
C GLU A 20 -45.73 77.64 -59.22
N MET A 21 -46.10 76.49 -58.65
CA MET A 21 -45.31 75.82 -57.61
C MET A 21 -44.32 74.77 -58.11
N HIS A 22 -44.33 74.46 -59.42
CA HIS A 22 -43.44 73.48 -60.06
C HIS A 22 -43.39 72.13 -59.33
N TYR A 23 -44.56 71.58 -59.01
CA TYR A 23 -44.68 70.31 -58.29
C TYR A 23 -44.21 69.12 -59.15
N HIS A 24 -43.34 68.28 -58.57
CA HIS A 24 -42.86 67.02 -59.15
C HIS A 24 -42.93 65.92 -58.08
N SER A 25 -43.20 64.68 -58.47
CA SER A 25 -43.28 63.55 -57.53
C SER A 25 -41.91 63.22 -56.93
N GLN A 26 -41.84 63.08 -55.59
CA GLN A 26 -40.60 62.78 -54.86
C GLN A 26 -40.75 61.50 -54.01
N GLY A 27 -39.63 60.80 -53.76
CA GLY A 27 -39.58 59.60 -52.90
C GLY A 27 -40.11 58.32 -53.55
N ARG A 28 -40.91 57.52 -52.82
CA ARG A 28 -41.42 56.20 -53.27
C ARG A 28 -42.33 56.26 -54.51
N HIS A 29 -42.69 57.46 -54.96
CA HIS A 29 -43.64 57.74 -56.05
C HIS A 29 -43.01 58.48 -57.24
N VAL A 30 -41.68 58.44 -57.40
CA VAL A 30 -40.93 59.14 -58.48
C VAL A 30 -41.40 58.78 -59.91
N ASN A 31 -42.09 57.64 -60.12
CA ASN A 31 -42.62 57.21 -61.42
C ASN A 31 -44.16 57.15 -61.51
N THR A 32 -44.90 57.73 -60.56
CA THR A 32 -46.36 57.81 -60.68
C THR A 32 -46.79 58.94 -61.60
N LYS A 33 -47.88 58.74 -62.36
CA LYS A 33 -48.49 59.76 -63.21
C LYS A 33 -48.82 61.01 -62.38
N LEU A 34 -48.54 62.20 -62.93
CA LEU A 34 -48.91 63.45 -62.29
C LEU A 34 -50.43 63.53 -62.08
N PRO A 35 -50.91 64.10 -60.96
CA PRO A 35 -52.33 64.19 -60.67
C PRO A 35 -53.06 64.98 -61.75
N THR A 36 -54.19 64.45 -62.22
CA THR A 36 -55.05 65.08 -63.23
C THR A 36 -56.04 66.04 -62.59
N VAL A 37 -56.66 66.93 -63.39
CA VAL A 37 -57.65 67.91 -62.90
C VAL A 37 -58.82 67.21 -62.17
N GLU A 38 -59.20 66.00 -62.60
CA GLU A 38 -60.21 65.17 -61.94
C GLU A 38 -59.81 64.71 -60.52
N ASP A 39 -58.52 64.49 -60.27
CA ASP A 39 -58.03 64.14 -58.92
C ASP A 39 -58.13 65.34 -57.97
N PHE A 40 -57.88 66.55 -58.49
CA PHE A 40 -58.04 67.80 -57.73
C PHE A 40 -59.51 68.14 -57.44
N LYS A 41 -60.46 67.71 -58.28
CA LYS A 41 -61.91 67.89 -58.01
C LYS A 41 -62.39 67.19 -56.74
N GLN A 42 -61.71 66.13 -56.28
CA GLN A 42 -62.10 65.45 -55.04
C GLN A 42 -61.71 66.26 -53.79
N ILE A 43 -60.58 66.97 -53.82
CA ILE A 43 -60.08 67.75 -52.68
C ILE A 43 -60.67 69.17 -52.64
N CYS A 44 -61.19 69.67 -53.76
CA CYS A 44 -61.93 70.93 -53.84
C CYS A 44 -63.39 70.83 -53.35
N ARG A 45 -63.70 69.97 -52.37
CA ARG A 45 -65.05 69.79 -51.80
C ARG A 45 -65.08 70.09 -50.30
N GLY A 46 -66.18 70.66 -49.82
CA GLY A 46 -66.42 70.93 -48.40
C GLY A 46 -65.70 72.19 -47.85
N GLN A 47 -65.43 72.23 -46.54
CA GLN A 47 -64.80 73.38 -45.87
C GLN A 47 -63.36 73.70 -46.37
N ALA A 48 -62.74 72.80 -47.12
CA ALA A 48 -61.42 73.01 -47.71
C ALA A 48 -61.42 73.99 -48.90
N VAL A 49 -62.57 74.31 -49.49
CA VAL A 49 -62.68 75.19 -50.66
C VAL A 49 -62.14 76.60 -50.39
N ASP A 50 -62.50 77.20 -49.26
CA ASP A 50 -62.07 78.56 -48.94
C ASP A 50 -60.58 78.61 -48.59
N ILE A 51 -60.06 77.55 -47.96
CA ILE A 51 -58.63 77.38 -47.68
C ILE A 51 -57.84 77.26 -48.99
N LEU A 52 -58.30 76.43 -49.93
CA LEU A 52 -57.64 76.24 -51.23
C LEU A 52 -57.69 77.50 -52.09
N LYS A 53 -58.80 78.24 -52.10
CA LYS A 53 -58.90 79.56 -52.73
C LYS A 53 -57.91 80.54 -52.12
N TRP A 54 -57.79 80.55 -50.80
CA TRP A 54 -56.82 81.40 -50.11
C TRP A 54 -55.38 81.03 -50.47
N ILE A 55 -55.05 79.74 -50.51
CA ILE A 55 -53.72 79.24 -50.86
C ILE A 55 -53.33 79.64 -52.28
N ILE A 56 -54.19 79.40 -53.27
CA ILE A 56 -53.92 79.77 -54.67
C ILE A 56 -53.74 81.28 -54.84
N THR A 57 -54.37 82.10 -53.99
CA THR A 57 -54.33 83.57 -54.07
C THR A 57 -53.14 84.17 -53.33
N ASN A 58 -52.66 83.55 -52.25
CA ASN A 58 -51.69 84.16 -51.33
C ASN A 58 -50.34 83.43 -51.27
N VAL A 59 -50.26 82.20 -51.76
CA VAL A 59 -49.04 81.39 -51.75
C VAL A 59 -48.47 81.39 -53.16
N HIS A 60 -47.24 81.86 -53.29
CA HIS A 60 -46.52 81.97 -54.57
C HIS A 60 -45.15 81.32 -54.46
N SER A 61 -44.56 80.97 -55.59
CA SER A 61 -43.21 80.38 -55.60
C SER A 61 -42.18 81.37 -55.06
N ALA A 62 -41.08 80.85 -54.52
CA ALA A 62 -39.97 81.67 -54.03
C ALA A 62 -39.39 82.60 -55.12
N GLN A 63 -39.46 82.17 -56.39
CA GLN A 63 -39.02 82.98 -57.54
C GLN A 63 -39.99 84.14 -57.82
N THR A 64 -41.31 83.89 -57.80
CA THR A 64 -42.34 84.92 -57.95
C THR A 64 -42.25 85.96 -56.83
N VAL A 65 -42.09 85.52 -55.58
CA VAL A 65 -41.93 86.41 -54.42
C VAL A 65 -40.65 87.25 -54.53
N LYS A 66 -39.55 86.68 -55.01
CA LYS A 66 -38.29 87.42 -55.22
C LYS A 66 -38.44 88.51 -56.30
N LYS A 67 -39.17 88.22 -57.39
CA LYS A 67 -39.48 89.18 -58.45
C LYS A 67 -40.38 90.31 -57.94
N VAL A 68 -41.41 89.99 -57.16
CA VAL A 68 -42.31 90.98 -56.56
C VAL A 68 -41.58 91.87 -55.55
N LYS A 69 -40.74 91.30 -54.68
CA LYS A 69 -39.88 92.08 -53.76
C LYS A 69 -38.90 92.98 -54.52
N GLY A 70 -38.31 92.51 -55.61
CA GLY A 70 -37.45 93.33 -56.48
C GLY A 70 -38.21 94.51 -57.11
N ASN A 71 -39.43 94.28 -57.59
CA ASN A 71 -40.28 95.34 -58.16
C ASN A 71 -40.76 96.35 -57.11
N LEU A 72 -41.03 95.92 -55.87
CA LEU A 72 -41.37 96.80 -54.76
C LEU A 72 -40.18 97.66 -54.32
N ALA A 73 -38.96 97.11 -54.31
CA ALA A 73 -37.74 97.87 -54.03
C ALA A 73 -37.51 98.98 -55.08
N LEU A 74 -37.74 98.68 -56.37
CA LEU A 74 -37.66 99.67 -57.45
C LEU A 74 -38.73 100.77 -57.38
N LYS A 75 -39.88 100.50 -56.75
CA LYS A 75 -40.94 101.51 -56.52
C LYS A 75 -40.64 102.38 -55.29
N GLY A 76 -39.96 101.82 -54.28
CA GLY A 76 -39.48 102.55 -53.10
C GLY A 76 -38.44 103.63 -53.41
N GLU A 77 -37.55 103.38 -54.39
CA GLU A 77 -36.55 104.38 -54.81
C GLU A 77 -37.11 105.57 -55.60
N ARG A 78 -38.34 105.46 -56.16
CA ARG A 78 -38.98 106.56 -56.89
C ARG A 78 -39.73 107.58 -56.00
N MET A 79 -39.85 107.34 -54.69
CA MET A 79 -40.45 108.29 -53.75
C MET A 79 -39.40 108.95 -52.84
N GLN A 80 -38.59 109.83 -53.42
CA GLN A 80 -37.84 110.86 -52.70
C GLN A 80 -38.44 112.24 -53.04
N PRO A 81 -39.08 112.96 -52.10
CA PRO A 81 -39.61 114.29 -52.39
C PRO A 81 -38.48 115.34 -52.26
N SER A 82 -37.77 115.59 -53.36
CA SER A 82 -36.98 116.81 -53.52
C SER A 82 -37.88 117.95 -54.01
N TYR A 83 -38.65 118.56 -53.09
CA TYR A 83 -39.39 119.79 -53.37
C TYR A 83 -39.22 120.78 -52.21
N LYS A 84 -38.11 121.52 -52.21
CA LYS A 84 -37.93 122.70 -51.33
C LYS A 84 -38.47 123.94 -52.05
N VAL A 85 -39.69 124.32 -51.72
CA VAL A 85 -40.27 125.64 -52.06
C VAL A 85 -39.56 126.70 -51.23
N LYS A 86 -39.00 127.73 -51.88
CA LYS A 86 -38.45 128.92 -51.23
C LYS A 86 -39.60 129.71 -50.57
N TYR A 87 -39.49 129.97 -49.27
CA TYR A 87 -40.45 130.79 -48.53
C TYR A 87 -40.23 132.29 -48.80
N GLY A 88 -41.33 133.01 -49.02
CA GLY A 88 -41.41 134.45 -48.81
C GLY A 88 -41.44 134.77 -47.30
N GLN A 89 -40.74 135.84 -46.92
CA GLN A 89 -40.45 136.26 -45.57
C GLN A 89 -41.69 136.82 -44.85
N GLU A 90 -42.01 136.29 -43.67
CA GLU A 90 -42.74 137.01 -42.62
C GLU A 90 -42.16 136.63 -41.24
N GLU A 91 -41.52 137.59 -40.58
CA GLU A 91 -40.73 137.41 -39.35
C GLU A 91 -41.53 136.99 -38.10
N LYS A 92 -42.87 137.00 -38.14
CA LYS A 92 -43.70 136.52 -37.02
C LYS A 92 -43.91 135.00 -37.00
N TYR A 93 -43.78 134.31 -38.14
CA TYR A 93 -43.95 132.85 -38.22
C TYR A 93 -42.68 132.06 -37.89
N ASN A 94 -41.54 132.72 -37.66
CA ASN A 94 -40.26 132.03 -37.49
C ASN A 94 -40.05 131.49 -36.06
N LYS A 95 -40.68 132.11 -35.05
CA LYS A 95 -40.53 131.68 -33.65
C LYS A 95 -41.44 130.50 -33.30
N GLU A 96 -42.75 130.60 -33.59
CA GLU A 96 -43.70 129.48 -33.45
C GLU A 96 -43.30 128.27 -34.31
N ARG A 97 -42.78 128.49 -35.52
CA ARG A 97 -42.30 127.38 -36.36
C ARG A 97 -41.03 126.74 -35.81
N SER A 98 -40.13 127.51 -35.19
CA SER A 98 -38.94 126.96 -34.55
C SER A 98 -39.31 126.15 -33.31
N GLU A 99 -40.21 126.66 -32.47
CA GLU A 99 -40.74 125.95 -31.29
C GLU A 99 -41.49 124.67 -31.68
N LEU A 100 -42.33 124.72 -32.73
CA LEU A 100 -43.02 123.54 -33.26
C LEU A 100 -42.06 122.52 -33.90
N LEU A 101 -40.96 122.97 -34.53
CA LEU A 101 -39.93 122.07 -35.07
C LEU A 101 -39.11 121.40 -33.96
N GLU A 102 -38.85 122.13 -32.87
CA GLU A 102 -38.18 121.62 -31.67
C GLU A 102 -39.07 120.60 -30.94
N SER A 103 -40.34 120.92 -30.67
CA SER A 103 -41.30 119.94 -30.14
C SER A 103 -41.48 118.74 -31.08
N ARG A 104 -41.50 118.92 -32.40
CA ARG A 104 -41.55 117.77 -33.34
C ARG A 104 -40.29 116.92 -33.25
N SER A 105 -39.12 117.52 -33.02
CA SER A 105 -37.87 116.81 -32.84
C SER A 105 -37.86 116.01 -31.54
N GLU A 106 -38.32 116.61 -30.44
CA GLU A 106 -38.44 115.96 -29.13
C GLU A 106 -39.43 114.79 -29.17
N LEU A 107 -40.64 115.02 -29.70
CA LEU A 107 -41.64 113.96 -29.91
C LEU A 107 -41.11 112.86 -30.84
N SER A 108 -40.37 113.21 -31.90
CA SER A 108 -39.77 112.21 -32.78
C SER A 108 -38.68 111.41 -32.07
N GLN A 109 -37.93 112.01 -31.14
CA GLN A 109 -36.92 111.32 -30.35
C GLN A 109 -37.57 110.39 -29.32
N GLU A 110 -38.64 110.83 -28.66
CA GLU A 110 -39.44 110.03 -27.74
C GLU A 110 -40.07 108.83 -28.45
N VAL A 111 -40.68 109.04 -29.62
CA VAL A 111 -41.21 107.96 -30.48
C VAL A 111 -40.10 106.97 -30.87
N ASN A 112 -38.91 107.45 -31.22
CA ASN A 112 -37.78 106.56 -31.55
C ASN A 112 -37.20 105.83 -30.33
N CYS A 113 -37.35 106.36 -29.12
CA CYS A 113 -37.04 105.62 -27.89
C CYS A 113 -38.07 104.52 -27.65
N VAL A 114 -39.36 104.85 -27.72
CA VAL A 114 -40.45 103.87 -27.55
C VAL A 114 -40.38 102.75 -28.60
N LEU A 115 -40.04 103.07 -29.86
CA LEU A 115 -39.85 102.06 -30.91
C LEU A 115 -38.65 101.12 -30.62
N ARG A 116 -37.59 101.63 -29.99
CA ARG A 116 -36.45 100.80 -29.56
C ARG A 116 -36.83 99.90 -28.39
N ASP A 117 -37.59 100.42 -27.42
CA ASP A 117 -38.07 99.66 -26.27
C ASP A 117 -39.05 98.56 -26.71
N ILE A 118 -39.96 98.85 -27.66
CA ILE A 118 -40.83 97.85 -28.29
C ILE A 118 -39.99 96.77 -28.99
N SER A 119 -38.97 97.16 -29.76
CA SER A 119 -38.09 96.18 -30.41
C SER A 119 -37.28 95.33 -29.42
N HIS A 120 -36.93 95.88 -28.25
CA HIS A 120 -36.27 95.12 -27.18
C HIS A 120 -37.24 94.13 -26.54
N LEU A 121 -38.47 94.58 -26.21
CA LEU A 121 -39.52 93.73 -25.66
C LEU A 121 -39.93 92.61 -26.62
N ASP A 122 -39.98 92.86 -27.93
CA ASP A 122 -40.24 91.82 -28.93
C ASP A 122 -39.14 90.74 -28.92
N LYS A 123 -37.86 91.13 -28.85
CA LYS A 123 -36.75 90.18 -28.76
C LYS A 123 -36.76 89.38 -27.45
N ASP A 124 -37.08 90.03 -26.34
CA ASP A 124 -37.21 89.35 -25.05
C ASP A 124 -38.39 88.39 -25.04
N MET A 125 -39.51 88.77 -25.67
CA MET A 125 -40.68 87.91 -25.84
C MET A 125 -40.37 86.70 -26.73
N GLU A 126 -39.65 86.88 -27.85
CA GLU A 126 -39.18 85.78 -28.69
C GLU A 126 -38.25 84.83 -27.92
N ARG A 127 -37.34 85.38 -27.11
CA ARG A 127 -36.45 84.59 -26.26
C ARG A 127 -37.24 83.80 -25.22
N LEU A 128 -38.17 84.43 -24.51
CA LEU A 128 -39.01 83.78 -23.51
C LEU A 128 -39.88 82.69 -24.14
N GLN A 129 -40.43 82.93 -25.33
CA GLN A 129 -41.19 81.91 -26.07
C GLN A 129 -40.32 80.69 -26.41
N LYS A 130 -39.07 80.91 -26.81
CA LYS A 130 -38.12 79.82 -27.06
C LYS A 130 -37.78 79.05 -25.78
N ASP A 131 -37.49 79.75 -24.69
CA ASP A 131 -37.17 79.12 -23.40
C ASP A 131 -38.39 78.33 -22.86
N ILE A 132 -39.62 78.83 -23.05
CA ILE A 132 -40.86 78.10 -22.73
C ILE A 132 -40.98 76.84 -23.59
N ALA A 133 -40.76 76.93 -24.90
CA ALA A 133 -40.85 75.77 -25.78
C ALA A 133 -39.80 74.69 -25.45
N GLU A 134 -38.58 75.09 -25.08
CA GLU A 134 -37.52 74.18 -24.64
C GLU A 134 -37.89 73.49 -23.32
N THR A 135 -38.37 74.24 -22.33
CA THR A 135 -38.81 73.68 -21.04
C THR A 135 -40.04 72.77 -21.16
N GLU A 136 -41.00 73.10 -22.04
CA GLU A 136 -42.13 72.22 -22.35
C GLU A 136 -41.66 70.92 -23.03
N HIS A 137 -40.69 70.99 -23.94
CA HIS A 137 -40.13 69.81 -24.58
C HIS A 137 -39.44 68.89 -23.56
N GLU A 138 -38.61 69.45 -22.68
CA GLU A 138 -37.97 68.71 -21.59
C GLU A 138 -39.01 68.07 -20.66
N TYR A 139 -40.05 68.81 -20.27
CA TYR A 139 -41.13 68.29 -19.43
C TYR A 139 -41.88 67.13 -20.10
N GLN A 140 -42.14 67.25 -21.40
CA GLN A 140 -42.79 66.20 -22.18
C GLN A 140 -41.92 64.94 -22.29
N GLU A 141 -40.61 65.11 -22.44
CA GLU A 141 -39.66 64.00 -22.43
C GLU A 141 -39.63 63.29 -21.06
N GLN A 142 -39.55 64.04 -19.95
CA GLN A 142 -39.61 63.45 -18.61
C GLN A 142 -40.92 62.70 -18.37
N ARG A 143 -42.06 63.27 -18.80
CA ARG A 143 -43.37 62.62 -18.69
C ARG A 143 -43.48 61.37 -19.55
N SER A 144 -42.74 61.30 -20.67
CA SER A 144 -42.62 60.08 -21.47
C SER A 144 -41.81 58.99 -20.73
N ARG A 145 -40.69 59.36 -20.10
CA ARG A 145 -39.84 58.45 -19.31
C ARG A 145 -40.57 57.89 -18.09
N ILE A 146 -41.32 58.73 -17.37
CA ILE A 146 -42.15 58.31 -16.24
C ILE A 146 -43.21 57.30 -16.70
N ARG A 147 -43.90 57.55 -17.81
CA ARG A 147 -44.87 56.60 -18.37
C ARG A 147 -44.23 55.28 -18.78
N ASP A 148 -43.03 55.30 -19.35
CA ASP A 148 -42.28 54.09 -19.71
C ASP A 148 -41.87 53.29 -18.46
N ILE A 149 -41.38 53.96 -17.41
CA ILE A 149 -41.07 53.33 -16.13
C ILE A 149 -42.33 52.70 -15.52
N GLN A 150 -43.46 53.42 -15.48
CA GLN A 150 -44.72 52.88 -14.96
C GLN A 150 -45.20 51.65 -15.73
N ARG A 151 -45.07 51.65 -17.07
CA ARG A 151 -45.39 50.47 -17.90
C ARG A 151 -44.47 49.30 -17.61
N LYS A 152 -43.17 49.53 -17.48
CA LYS A 152 -42.19 48.50 -17.12
C LYS A 152 -42.47 47.92 -15.75
N SER A 153 -42.77 48.77 -14.76
CA SER A 153 -43.13 48.34 -13.41
C SER A 153 -44.40 47.49 -13.41
N ALA A 154 -45.46 47.89 -14.14
CA ALA A 154 -46.68 47.10 -14.26
C ALA A 154 -46.43 45.75 -14.95
N LEU A 155 -45.58 45.71 -15.98
CA LEU A 155 -45.21 44.45 -16.64
C LEU A 155 -44.45 43.51 -15.68
N ILE A 156 -43.50 44.05 -14.91
CA ILE A 156 -42.78 43.27 -13.90
C ILE A 156 -43.74 42.75 -12.83
N GLU A 157 -44.68 43.58 -12.37
CA GLU A 157 -45.68 43.18 -11.38
C GLU A 157 -46.55 42.03 -11.90
N THR A 158 -47.08 42.12 -13.12
CA THR A 158 -47.85 41.04 -13.74
C THR A 158 -47.03 39.76 -13.93
N HIS A 159 -45.77 39.87 -14.36
CA HIS A 159 -44.87 38.72 -14.46
C HIS A 159 -44.60 38.09 -13.08
N SER A 160 -44.37 38.91 -12.05
CA SER A 160 -44.15 38.44 -10.68
C SER A 160 -45.37 37.71 -10.12
N LEU A 161 -46.58 38.17 -10.46
CA LEU A 161 -47.83 37.49 -10.12
C LEU A 161 -47.91 36.13 -10.82
N LYS A 162 -47.59 36.08 -12.12
CA LYS A 162 -47.61 34.82 -12.87
C LYS A 162 -46.61 33.81 -12.34
N CYS A 163 -45.40 34.24 -11.98
CA CYS A 163 -44.42 33.38 -11.32
C CYS A 163 -44.98 32.81 -10.00
N ARG A 164 -45.67 33.63 -9.20
CA ARG A 164 -46.26 33.19 -7.93
C ARG A 164 -47.36 32.14 -8.13
N GLU A 165 -48.24 32.34 -9.11
CA GLU A 165 -49.26 31.35 -9.49
C GLU A 165 -48.61 30.02 -9.92
N THR A 166 -47.58 30.07 -10.77
CA THR A 166 -46.88 28.84 -11.19
C THR A 166 -46.19 28.12 -10.03
N VAL A 167 -45.63 28.86 -9.08
CA VAL A 167 -45.04 28.27 -7.86
C VAL A 167 -46.11 27.57 -7.02
N GLN A 168 -47.29 28.17 -6.87
CA GLN A 168 -48.41 27.53 -6.17
C GLN A 168 -48.89 26.26 -6.88
N GLU A 169 -48.99 26.27 -8.21
CA GLU A 169 -49.31 25.07 -9.00
C GLU A 169 -48.27 23.95 -8.77
N TYR A 170 -46.98 24.29 -8.78
CA TYR A 170 -45.91 23.33 -8.49
C TYR A 170 -45.95 22.82 -7.04
N GLU A 171 -46.27 23.65 -6.06
CA GLU A 171 -46.46 23.23 -4.68
C GLU A 171 -47.65 22.27 -4.53
N GLU A 172 -48.75 22.50 -5.25
CA GLU A 172 -49.88 21.56 -5.27
C GLU A 172 -49.50 20.22 -5.93
N TYR A 173 -48.76 20.25 -7.03
CA TYR A 173 -48.24 19.03 -7.64
C TYR A 173 -47.29 18.29 -6.69
N ALA A 174 -46.39 19.00 -6.01
CA ALA A 174 -45.51 18.41 -5.00
C ALA A 174 -46.31 17.78 -3.85
N LYS A 175 -47.34 18.46 -3.34
CA LYS A 175 -48.24 17.90 -2.31
C LYS A 175 -48.96 16.64 -2.79
N ARG A 176 -49.47 16.61 -4.03
CA ARG A 176 -50.14 15.43 -4.61
C ARG A 176 -49.16 14.27 -4.80
N ILE A 177 -47.95 14.54 -5.26
CA ILE A 177 -46.90 13.54 -5.42
C ILE A 177 -46.53 12.99 -4.04
N ASN A 178 -46.29 13.85 -3.05
CA ASN A 178 -45.97 13.42 -1.69
C ASN A 178 -47.08 12.60 -1.06
N ALA A 179 -48.36 12.98 -1.23
CA ALA A 179 -49.48 12.17 -0.75
C ALA A 179 -49.54 10.79 -1.42
N LYS A 180 -49.25 10.69 -2.72
CA LYS A 180 -49.15 9.39 -3.41
C LYS A 180 -47.94 8.58 -2.94
N VAL A 181 -46.80 9.22 -2.70
CA VAL A 181 -45.61 8.59 -2.14
C VAL A 181 -45.90 8.08 -0.73
N GLU A 182 -46.57 8.86 0.12
CA GLU A 182 -47.01 8.43 1.46
C GLU A 182 -48.00 7.26 1.38
N ALA A 183 -48.94 7.27 0.44
CA ALA A 183 -49.84 6.14 0.21
C ALA A 183 -49.06 4.87 -0.17
N ILE A 184 -48.14 4.94 -1.14
CA ILE A 184 -47.28 3.81 -1.54
C ILE A 184 -46.40 3.36 -0.36
N THR A 185 -45.83 4.30 0.37
CA THR A 185 -45.01 4.03 1.57
C THR A 185 -45.85 3.39 2.67
N SER A 186 -47.13 3.72 2.80
CA SER A 186 -48.04 3.09 3.77
C SER A 186 -48.43 1.65 3.37
N TYR A 187 -48.56 1.38 2.07
CA TYR A 187 -48.73 0.02 1.54
C TYR A 187 -47.47 -0.83 1.77
N VAL A 188 -46.28 -0.25 1.62
CA VAL A 188 -45.00 -0.90 1.92
C VAL A 188 -44.81 -1.08 3.44
N LYS A 189 -45.20 -0.10 4.26
CA LYS A 189 -45.14 -0.18 5.74
C LYS A 189 -46.07 -1.25 6.31
N LYS A 190 -47.26 -1.46 5.75
CA LYS A 190 -48.12 -2.58 6.18
C LYS A 190 -47.52 -3.98 5.91
N GLY A 191 -46.52 -4.10 5.03
CA GLY A 191 -45.71 -5.30 4.87
C GLY A 191 -44.37 -5.30 5.64
N SER A 192 -43.98 -4.16 6.21
CA SER A 192 -42.63 -3.89 6.75
C SER A 192 -42.62 -3.42 8.22
N GLU A 193 -43.76 -3.33 8.91
CA GLU A 193 -43.86 -2.93 10.33
C GLU A 193 -43.16 -3.92 11.31
N ALA A 194 -42.66 -5.06 10.82
CA ALA A 194 -41.95 -6.05 11.63
C ALA A 194 -40.44 -6.19 11.30
N GLU A 195 -39.84 -5.32 10.47
CA GLU A 195 -38.41 -5.45 10.15
C GLU A 195 -37.54 -4.61 11.09
N THR A 196 -36.84 -5.29 12.01
CA THR A 196 -35.78 -4.70 12.83
C THR A 196 -34.56 -4.47 11.93
N PHE A 197 -34.02 -3.24 11.93
CA PHE A 197 -32.83 -2.89 11.13
C PHE A 197 -31.57 -2.87 12.00
N TYR A 198 -30.47 -3.40 11.47
CA TYR A 198 -29.16 -3.46 12.11
C TYR A 198 -28.15 -2.55 11.38
N SER A 199 -27.17 -2.03 12.12
CA SER A 199 -26.07 -1.24 11.55
C SER A 199 -24.93 -2.17 11.13
N ARG A 200 -24.53 -2.09 9.85
CA ARG A 200 -23.44 -2.90 9.29
C ARG A 200 -22.10 -2.22 9.54
N LYS A 201 -21.20 -2.90 10.27
CA LYS A 201 -19.80 -2.46 10.44
C LYS A 201 -18.98 -3.04 9.28
N LYS A 202 -18.45 -2.20 8.39
CA LYS A 202 -17.47 -2.64 7.37
C LYS A 202 -16.27 -3.24 8.08
N SER A 203 -15.85 -4.45 7.70
CA SER A 203 -14.61 -5.05 8.20
C SER A 203 -13.44 -4.15 7.78
N SER A 204 -12.72 -3.68 8.79
CA SER A 204 -11.70 -2.64 8.73
C SER A 204 -10.35 -3.23 8.38
N GLU A 205 -9.82 -2.87 7.22
CA GLU A 205 -8.36 -2.73 7.02
C GLU A 205 -7.95 -1.44 6.28
N ASP A 206 -8.89 -0.70 5.66
CA ASP A 206 -8.58 0.61 5.05
C ASP A 206 -9.20 1.75 5.85
N VAL A 207 -8.35 2.43 6.63
CA VAL A 207 -8.65 3.72 7.26
C VAL A 207 -8.46 4.81 6.20
N SER A 208 -9.48 5.04 5.37
CA SER A 208 -9.65 6.34 4.72
C SER A 208 -11.11 6.60 4.35
N ASP A 209 -11.67 7.57 5.06
CA ASP A 209 -12.77 8.46 4.68
C ASP A 209 -14.19 7.89 4.49
N GLY A 210 -15.14 8.48 5.23
CA GLY A 210 -16.58 8.35 5.03
C GLY A 210 -17.27 7.17 5.73
N ILE A 211 -17.73 7.38 6.97
CA ILE A 211 -18.72 6.52 7.62
C ILE A 211 -20.04 6.61 6.83
N THR A 212 -20.29 5.66 5.95
CA THR A 212 -21.64 5.31 5.51
C THR A 212 -21.96 3.91 6.03
N SER A 213 -22.42 3.85 7.28
CA SER A 213 -22.99 2.63 7.84
C SER A 213 -24.29 2.31 7.10
N ALA A 214 -24.25 1.36 6.18
CA ALA A 214 -25.44 0.85 5.52
C ALA A 214 -26.33 0.13 6.55
N LEU A 215 -27.63 0.45 6.56
CA LEU A 215 -28.65 -0.25 7.36
C LEU A 215 -29.05 -1.54 6.65
N GLU A 216 -29.14 -2.64 7.40
CA GLU A 216 -29.58 -3.94 6.89
C GLU A 216 -30.82 -4.45 7.64
N SER A 217 -31.69 -5.23 7.00
CA SER A 217 -32.82 -5.87 7.67
C SER A 217 -32.38 -7.09 8.50
N ALA A 218 -33.19 -7.50 9.49
CA ALA A 218 -32.95 -8.71 10.27
C ALA A 218 -32.78 -9.97 9.40
N CYS A 219 -33.61 -10.11 8.36
CA CYS A 219 -33.49 -11.19 7.37
C CYS A 219 -32.17 -11.06 6.58
N GLY A 220 -31.81 -9.84 6.15
CA GLY A 220 -30.55 -9.55 5.45
C GLY A 220 -29.32 -9.97 6.25
N LYS A 221 -29.32 -9.66 7.56
CA LYS A 221 -28.27 -10.02 8.50
C LYS A 221 -28.17 -11.53 8.70
N ASN A 222 -29.25 -12.22 9.05
CA ASN A 222 -29.24 -13.65 9.35
C ASN A 222 -28.85 -14.47 8.11
N VAL A 223 -29.34 -14.08 6.93
CA VAL A 223 -28.96 -14.70 5.66
C VAL A 223 -27.46 -14.49 5.37
N ARG A 224 -26.92 -13.29 5.62
CA ARG A 224 -25.48 -13.05 5.45
C ARG A 224 -24.65 -13.90 6.41
N GLU A 225 -24.97 -13.91 7.70
CA GLU A 225 -24.24 -14.69 8.71
C GLU A 225 -24.25 -16.18 8.38
N CYS A 226 -25.38 -16.71 7.88
CA CYS A 226 -25.45 -18.08 7.36
C CYS A 226 -24.51 -18.30 6.18
N CYS A 227 -24.48 -17.38 5.21
CA CYS A 227 -23.57 -17.47 4.06
C CYS A 227 -22.08 -17.37 4.46
N GLU A 228 -21.74 -16.50 5.41
CA GLU A 228 -20.38 -16.34 5.95
C GLU A 228 -19.95 -17.57 6.76
N ALA A 229 -20.86 -18.17 7.54
CA ALA A 229 -20.63 -19.42 8.25
C ALA A 229 -20.39 -20.59 7.27
N ILE A 230 -21.15 -20.66 6.16
CA ILE A 230 -20.94 -21.64 5.08
C ILE A 230 -19.56 -21.44 4.45
N GLY A 231 -19.20 -20.21 4.10
CA GLY A 231 -17.90 -19.90 3.54
C GLY A 231 -16.75 -20.27 4.50
N SER A 232 -16.91 -19.96 5.79
CA SER A 232 -15.91 -20.28 6.82
C SER A 232 -15.77 -21.79 7.03
N PHE A 233 -16.88 -22.52 7.05
CA PHE A 233 -16.88 -23.99 7.13
C PHE A 233 -16.17 -24.60 5.91
N LEU A 234 -16.49 -24.15 4.69
CA LEU A 234 -15.83 -24.63 3.47
C LEU A 234 -14.32 -24.32 3.47
N ASN A 235 -13.92 -23.14 3.92
CA ASN A 235 -12.51 -22.78 4.06
C ASN A 235 -11.79 -23.65 5.09
N GLN A 236 -12.41 -23.94 6.24
CA GLN A 236 -11.88 -24.86 7.24
C GLN A 236 -11.70 -26.28 6.66
N VAL A 237 -12.67 -26.77 5.89
CA VAL A 237 -12.57 -28.05 5.17
C VAL A 237 -11.40 -28.04 4.17
N LEU A 238 -11.24 -26.98 3.39
CA LEU A 238 -10.16 -26.84 2.41
C LEU A 238 -8.77 -26.72 3.05
N GLN A 239 -8.67 -26.06 4.21
CA GLN A 239 -7.43 -25.94 4.98
C GLN A 239 -7.07 -27.20 5.77
N GLY A 240 -7.90 -28.24 5.71
CA GLY A 240 -7.65 -29.51 6.41
C GLY A 240 -7.79 -29.41 7.93
N SER A 241 -8.46 -28.38 8.46
CA SER A 241 -8.54 -28.13 9.90
C SER A 241 -9.29 -29.21 10.69
N PHE A 242 -10.08 -30.04 10.00
CA PHE A 242 -10.79 -31.18 10.59
C PHE A 242 -9.98 -32.50 10.53
N GLY A 243 -8.82 -32.51 9.86
CA GLY A 243 -7.97 -33.71 9.72
C GLY A 243 -8.75 -34.95 9.29
N GLY A 244 -8.69 -36.02 10.09
CA GLY A 244 -9.44 -37.28 9.92
C GLY A 244 -10.69 -37.44 10.80
N ASN A 245 -11.03 -36.43 11.60
CA ASN A 245 -12.14 -36.49 12.56
C ASN A 245 -13.50 -36.24 11.89
N LYS A 246 -14.01 -37.28 11.22
CA LYS A 246 -15.34 -37.24 10.55
C LYS A 246 -16.49 -36.84 11.48
N ALA A 247 -16.35 -37.07 12.78
CA ALA A 247 -17.36 -36.73 13.78
C ALA A 247 -17.48 -35.21 14.00
N GLU A 248 -16.35 -34.52 14.17
CA GLU A 248 -16.30 -33.06 14.36
C GLU A 248 -16.76 -32.33 13.10
N MET A 249 -16.35 -32.80 11.92
CA MET A 249 -16.84 -32.27 10.64
C MET A 249 -18.36 -32.44 10.49
N SER A 250 -18.91 -33.61 10.87
CA SER A 250 -20.35 -33.86 10.81
C SER A 250 -21.13 -33.00 11.82
N GLN A 251 -20.58 -32.78 13.01
CA GLN A 251 -21.19 -31.92 14.03
C GLN A 251 -21.21 -30.45 13.59
N ALA A 252 -20.11 -29.93 13.06
CA ALA A 252 -20.03 -28.57 12.52
C ALA A 252 -20.99 -28.39 11.33
N LYS A 253 -21.08 -29.38 10.44
CA LYS A 253 -22.05 -29.38 9.33
C LYS A 253 -23.49 -29.35 9.85
N ASN A 254 -23.84 -30.15 10.86
CA ASN A 254 -25.20 -30.22 11.41
C ASN A 254 -25.58 -28.91 12.11
N LEU A 255 -24.66 -28.29 12.86
CA LEU A 255 -24.87 -26.98 13.48
C LEU A 255 -25.15 -25.90 12.42
N LEU A 256 -24.41 -25.94 11.31
CA LEU A 256 -24.59 -25.00 10.21
C LEU A 256 -25.96 -25.16 9.52
N TRP A 257 -26.38 -26.39 9.23
CA TRP A 257 -27.70 -26.62 8.63
C TRP A 257 -28.84 -26.26 9.58
N SER A 258 -28.64 -26.42 10.90
CA SER A 258 -29.59 -25.95 11.90
C SER A 258 -29.79 -24.43 11.86
N GLN A 259 -28.72 -23.65 11.62
CA GLN A 259 -28.81 -22.18 11.50
C GLN A 259 -29.54 -21.75 10.22
N VAL A 260 -29.28 -22.44 9.11
CA VAL A 260 -30.00 -22.23 7.84
C VAL A 260 -31.48 -22.58 7.99
N GLU A 261 -31.79 -23.70 8.63
CA GLU A 261 -33.17 -24.13 8.87
C GLU A 261 -33.91 -23.16 9.79
N GLN A 262 -33.27 -22.68 10.86
CA GLN A 262 -33.83 -21.65 11.74
C GLN A 262 -34.16 -20.37 10.97
N THR A 263 -33.23 -19.88 10.15
CA THR A 263 -33.45 -18.69 9.31
C THR A 263 -34.57 -18.91 8.29
N SER A 264 -34.69 -20.12 7.73
CA SER A 264 -35.78 -20.48 6.81
C SER A 264 -37.15 -20.62 7.48
N ARG A 265 -37.21 -20.85 8.80
CA ARG A 265 -38.45 -20.90 9.58
C ARG A 265 -38.90 -19.52 10.05
N GLU A 266 -37.95 -18.63 10.33
CA GLU A 266 -38.22 -17.29 10.85
C GLU A 266 -38.66 -16.29 9.77
N PHE A 267 -38.25 -16.45 8.51
CA PHE A 267 -38.53 -15.48 7.43
C PHE A 267 -39.25 -16.11 6.24
N SER A 268 -40.03 -15.31 5.51
CA SER A 268 -40.71 -15.79 4.31
C SER A 268 -39.72 -16.09 3.17
N PRO A 269 -40.01 -17.06 2.28
CA PRO A 269 -39.14 -17.38 1.15
C PRO A 269 -38.83 -16.15 0.26
N LEU A 270 -39.79 -15.23 0.10
CA LEU A 270 -39.61 -14.00 -0.66
C LEU A 270 -38.58 -13.07 0.01
N GLN A 271 -38.65 -12.88 1.33
CA GLN A 271 -37.67 -12.08 2.08
C GLN A 271 -36.27 -12.68 2.00
N ILE A 272 -36.15 -14.01 2.07
CA ILE A 272 -34.86 -14.71 1.96
C ILE A 272 -34.26 -14.52 0.56
N VAL A 273 -35.05 -14.66 -0.50
CA VAL A 273 -34.58 -14.45 -1.88
C VAL A 273 -34.18 -12.99 -2.11
N MET A 274 -34.94 -12.03 -1.58
CA MET A 274 -34.59 -10.61 -1.65
C MET A 274 -33.30 -10.31 -0.88
N ALA A 275 -33.12 -10.88 0.31
CA ALA A 275 -31.91 -10.76 1.12
C ALA A 275 -30.69 -11.37 0.41
N LEU A 276 -30.81 -12.56 -0.18
CA LEU A 276 -29.77 -13.20 -0.99
C LEU A 276 -29.40 -12.36 -2.21
N THR A 277 -30.40 -11.81 -2.92
CA THR A 277 -30.19 -10.96 -4.08
C THR A 277 -29.43 -9.69 -3.70
N SER A 278 -29.84 -9.01 -2.63
CA SER A 278 -29.18 -7.82 -2.12
C SER A 278 -27.74 -8.11 -1.66
N ASN A 279 -27.53 -9.18 -0.89
CA ASN A 279 -26.19 -9.60 -0.45
C ASN A 279 -25.27 -9.95 -1.63
N THR A 280 -25.80 -10.58 -2.68
CA THR A 280 -25.02 -10.93 -3.88
C THR A 280 -24.67 -9.71 -4.72
N GLN A 281 -25.61 -8.76 -4.86
CA GLN A 281 -25.36 -7.48 -5.55
C GLN A 281 -24.29 -6.67 -4.83
N GLU A 282 -24.36 -6.58 -3.51
CA GLU A 282 -23.37 -5.89 -2.69
C GLU A 282 -22.00 -6.57 -2.76
N ALA A 283 -21.94 -7.90 -2.62
CA ALA A 283 -20.68 -8.65 -2.76
C ALA A 283 -20.06 -8.48 -4.16
N SER A 284 -20.89 -8.43 -5.21
CA SER A 284 -20.46 -8.14 -6.59
C SER A 284 -19.94 -6.71 -6.74
N PHE A 285 -20.58 -5.74 -6.08
CA PHE A 285 -20.12 -4.35 -6.07
C PHE A 285 -18.76 -4.23 -5.37
N VAL A 286 -18.62 -4.78 -4.17
CA VAL A 286 -17.35 -4.80 -3.43
C VAL A 286 -16.26 -5.53 -4.22
N LEU A 287 -16.59 -6.66 -4.88
CA LEU A 287 -15.64 -7.37 -5.71
C LEU A 287 -15.22 -6.53 -6.93
N ARG A 288 -16.16 -5.87 -7.61
CA ARG A 288 -15.86 -4.96 -8.73
C ARG A 288 -15.01 -3.77 -8.30
N GLU A 289 -15.30 -3.19 -7.14
CA GLU A 289 -14.52 -2.10 -6.56
C GLU A 289 -13.11 -2.56 -6.19
N LYS A 290 -12.96 -3.71 -5.53
CA LYS A 290 -11.64 -4.31 -5.27
C LYS A 290 -10.90 -4.63 -6.56
N THR A 291 -11.60 -5.16 -7.57
CA THR A 291 -11.00 -5.49 -8.87
C THR A 291 -10.60 -4.25 -9.66
N SER A 292 -11.37 -3.16 -9.59
CA SER A 292 -11.02 -1.90 -10.27
C SER A 292 -9.86 -1.17 -9.61
N ARG A 293 -9.63 -1.41 -8.31
CA ARG A 293 -8.43 -0.95 -7.60
C ARG A 293 -7.17 -1.75 -7.94
N ILE A 294 -7.29 -2.96 -8.50
CA ILE A 294 -6.13 -3.75 -8.95
C ILE A 294 -5.64 -3.17 -10.27
N ASP A 295 -4.59 -2.35 -10.19
CA ASP A 295 -3.83 -1.94 -11.37
C ASP A 295 -2.68 -2.93 -11.58
N ILE A 296 -2.93 -3.90 -12.46
CA ILE A 296 -1.99 -4.97 -12.84
C ILE A 296 -0.64 -4.39 -13.27
N ARG A 297 -0.61 -3.21 -13.89
CA ARG A 297 0.64 -2.58 -14.33
C ARG A 297 1.42 -2.06 -13.13
N THR A 298 0.77 -1.40 -12.18
CA THR A 298 1.46 -0.91 -10.97
C THR A 298 1.89 -2.05 -10.06
N ASP A 299 1.09 -3.11 -9.94
CA ASP A 299 1.43 -4.26 -9.11
C ASP A 299 2.55 -5.09 -9.75
N ALA A 300 2.53 -5.25 -11.07
CA ALA A 300 3.68 -5.81 -11.80
C ALA A 300 4.93 -4.95 -11.57
N GLN A 301 4.84 -3.62 -11.66
CA GLN A 301 5.97 -2.73 -11.39
C GLN A 301 6.50 -2.84 -9.95
N LYS A 302 5.64 -2.95 -8.94
CA LYS A 302 6.04 -3.21 -7.53
C LYS A 302 6.79 -4.54 -7.40
N LEU A 303 6.35 -5.56 -8.13
CA LEU A 303 7.00 -6.86 -8.20
C LEU A 303 8.24 -6.88 -9.12
N ARG A 304 8.63 -5.73 -9.70
CA ARG A 304 9.71 -5.57 -10.67
C ARG A 304 9.47 -6.35 -11.97
N PHE A 305 8.25 -6.34 -12.47
CA PHE A 305 7.88 -6.83 -13.79
C PHE A 305 7.30 -5.68 -14.64
N LYS A 306 7.63 -5.65 -15.93
CA LYS A 306 6.96 -4.77 -16.90
C LYS A 306 5.80 -5.52 -17.52
N TYR A 307 4.59 -4.96 -17.38
CA TYR A 307 3.39 -5.46 -18.04
C TYR A 307 3.17 -4.72 -19.38
N GLU A 308 3.49 -5.38 -20.49
CA GLU A 308 3.23 -4.86 -21.83
C GLU A 308 1.83 -5.25 -22.32
N LYS A 309 1.31 -4.50 -23.31
CA LYS A 309 -0.06 -4.66 -23.83
C LYS A 309 -0.32 -6.03 -24.48
N SER A 310 0.73 -6.83 -24.70
CA SER A 310 0.66 -8.23 -25.17
C SER A 310 0.26 -9.23 -24.07
N GLY A 311 0.19 -8.81 -22.81
CA GLY A 311 -0.06 -9.70 -21.67
C GLY A 311 1.19 -10.45 -21.19
N GLU A 312 2.35 -10.18 -21.78
CA GLU A 312 3.63 -10.74 -21.37
C GLU A 312 4.24 -9.96 -20.21
N LEU A 313 4.72 -10.69 -19.20
CA LEU A 313 5.41 -10.16 -18.03
C LEU A 313 6.93 -10.29 -18.26
N HIS A 314 7.62 -9.16 -18.37
CA HIS A 314 9.07 -9.13 -18.44
C HIS A 314 9.69 -8.85 -17.07
N ASP A 315 10.56 -9.74 -16.62
CA ASP A 315 11.26 -9.63 -15.35
C ASP A 315 12.32 -8.51 -15.39
N LEU A 316 12.13 -7.49 -14.54
CA LEU A 316 13.06 -6.39 -14.27
C LEU A 316 13.84 -6.63 -12.96
N SER A 317 13.88 -7.86 -12.44
CA SER A 317 14.66 -8.24 -11.26
C SER A 317 16.18 -8.20 -11.49
N SER A 318 16.63 -8.00 -12.74
CA SER A 318 18.00 -7.56 -13.00
C SER A 318 18.26 -6.29 -12.20
N SER A 319 19.31 -6.32 -11.38
CA SER A 319 19.57 -5.35 -10.33
C SER A 319 19.32 -3.93 -10.82
N PRO A 320 18.39 -3.16 -10.21
CA PRO A 320 18.24 -1.77 -10.59
C PRO A 320 19.59 -1.13 -10.30
N SER A 321 20.17 -0.51 -11.32
CA SER A 321 21.20 0.49 -11.14
C SER A 321 20.55 1.66 -10.37
N VAL A 322 20.43 1.53 -9.05
CA VAL A 322 19.84 2.54 -8.14
C VAL A 322 20.74 3.78 -7.99
N ILE A 323 21.63 4.00 -8.94
CA ILE A 323 22.34 5.26 -9.06
C ILE A 323 22.08 5.68 -10.50
N GLN A 324 21.01 6.44 -10.74
CA GLN A 324 20.98 7.33 -11.90
C GLN A 324 22.34 8.03 -11.89
N SER A 325 23.09 7.90 -12.98
CA SER A 325 24.42 8.49 -13.02
C SER A 325 24.28 10.00 -12.79
N VAL A 326 25.27 10.63 -12.16
CA VAL A 326 25.26 12.10 -11.98
C VAL A 326 25.03 12.82 -13.31
N HIS A 327 25.51 12.22 -14.41
CA HIS A 327 25.28 12.70 -15.77
C HIS A 327 23.80 12.64 -16.20
N GLU A 328 23.07 11.55 -15.91
CA GLU A 328 21.64 11.45 -16.20
C GLU A 328 20.82 12.45 -15.38
N LEU A 329 21.16 12.63 -14.09
CA LEU A 329 20.52 13.66 -13.26
C LEU A 329 20.79 15.07 -13.78
N LEU A 330 22.01 15.35 -14.22
CA LEU A 330 22.37 16.64 -14.82
C LEU A 330 21.62 16.85 -16.14
N SER A 331 21.58 15.85 -17.01
CA SER A 331 20.87 15.92 -18.29
C SER A 331 19.36 16.12 -18.10
N GLU A 332 18.76 15.47 -17.10
CA GLU A 332 17.35 15.66 -16.74
C GLU A 332 17.09 17.07 -16.19
N ARG A 333 18.01 17.61 -15.38
CA ARG A 333 17.93 18.99 -14.88
C ARG A 333 18.12 20.03 -15.98
N GLU A 334 19.04 19.79 -16.92
CA GLU A 334 19.23 20.63 -18.09
C GLU A 334 17.98 20.63 -18.97
N ALA A 335 17.40 19.47 -19.25
CA ALA A 335 16.15 19.35 -19.98
C ALA A 335 15.00 20.10 -19.28
N ALA A 336 14.84 19.94 -17.96
CA ALA A 336 13.84 20.66 -17.18
C ALA A 336 14.04 22.18 -17.23
N HIS A 337 15.29 22.65 -17.21
CA HIS A 337 15.61 24.06 -17.38
C HIS A 337 15.22 24.57 -18.78
N PHE A 338 15.53 23.80 -19.84
CA PHE A 338 15.10 24.13 -21.20
C PHE A 338 13.58 24.22 -21.34
N TYR A 339 12.83 23.25 -20.80
CA TYR A 339 11.36 23.30 -20.83
C TYR A 339 10.79 24.51 -20.11
N ARG A 340 11.33 24.82 -18.92
CA ARG A 340 10.91 25.99 -18.15
C ARG A 340 11.25 27.30 -18.85
N PHE A 341 12.39 27.37 -19.54
CA PHE A 341 12.73 28.50 -20.40
C PHE A 341 11.71 28.67 -21.55
N ILE A 342 11.37 27.59 -22.25
CA ILE A 342 10.38 27.62 -23.33
C ILE A 342 9.01 28.10 -22.82
N GLU A 343 8.55 27.58 -21.68
CA GLU A 343 7.30 28.04 -21.06
C GLU A 343 7.36 29.52 -20.67
N THR A 344 8.47 29.97 -20.09
CA THR A 344 8.65 31.38 -19.72
C THR A 344 8.60 32.28 -20.95
N GLU A 345 9.27 31.91 -22.04
CA GLU A 345 9.23 32.66 -23.30
C GLU A 345 7.84 32.66 -23.94
N LYS A 346 7.08 31.57 -23.80
CA LYS A 346 5.69 31.53 -24.23
C LYS A 346 4.84 32.54 -23.45
N TYR A 347 4.96 32.57 -22.11
CA TYR A 347 4.24 33.53 -21.28
C TYR A 347 4.66 34.98 -21.54
N ASN A 348 5.95 35.25 -21.76
CA ASN A 348 6.45 36.56 -22.15
C ASN A 348 5.83 37.03 -23.47
N ASN A 349 5.76 36.14 -24.47
CA ASN A 349 5.12 36.46 -25.76
C ASN A 349 3.61 36.72 -25.62
N GLU A 350 2.92 35.97 -24.77
CA GLU A 350 1.49 36.22 -24.48
C GLU A 350 1.28 37.55 -23.77
N ALA A 351 2.11 37.87 -22.77
CA ALA A 351 2.07 39.16 -22.07
C ALA A 351 2.29 40.33 -23.03
N TRP A 352 3.30 40.24 -23.90
CA TRP A 352 3.58 41.25 -24.91
C TRP A 352 2.39 41.47 -25.87
N LYS A 353 1.73 40.40 -26.35
CA LYS A 353 0.53 40.51 -27.19
C LYS A 353 -0.64 41.17 -26.45
N LEU A 354 -0.81 40.88 -25.17
CA LEU A 354 -1.87 41.49 -24.35
C LEU A 354 -1.61 42.98 -24.13
N GLU A 355 -0.36 43.37 -23.90
CA GLU A 355 0.04 44.76 -23.74
C GLU A 355 -0.21 45.58 -25.02
N GLN A 356 0.09 45.01 -26.19
CA GLN A 356 -0.26 45.62 -27.47
C GLN A 356 -1.78 45.83 -27.63
N LYS A 357 -2.60 44.82 -27.26
CA LYS A 357 -4.06 44.96 -27.29
C LYS A 357 -4.58 46.03 -26.34
N ILE A 358 -4.01 46.13 -25.15
CA ILE A 358 -4.37 47.19 -24.19
C ILE A 358 -4.07 48.57 -24.79
N GLN A 359 -2.92 48.72 -25.46
CA GLN A 359 -2.58 49.96 -26.16
C GLN A 359 -3.58 50.30 -27.29
N GLU A 360 -3.94 49.32 -28.12
CA GLU A 360 -4.95 49.51 -29.19
C GLU A 360 -6.32 49.93 -28.65
N VAL A 361 -6.78 49.30 -27.57
CA VAL A 361 -8.07 49.63 -26.93
C VAL A 361 -8.02 51.02 -26.29
N SER A 362 -6.93 51.37 -25.61
CA SER A 362 -6.72 52.71 -25.03
C SER A 362 -6.77 53.80 -26.10
N GLU A 363 -6.18 53.58 -27.28
CA GLU A 363 -6.27 54.51 -28.40
C GLU A 363 -7.69 54.66 -28.96
N GLN A 364 -8.45 53.57 -29.03
CA GLN A 364 -9.85 53.61 -29.45
C GLN A 364 -10.72 54.40 -28.46
N ILE A 365 -10.52 54.18 -27.16
CA ILE A 365 -11.21 54.93 -26.11
C ILE A 365 -10.83 56.41 -26.18
N ASP A 366 -9.56 56.75 -26.41
CA ASP A 366 -9.12 58.13 -26.55
C ASP A 366 -9.75 58.84 -27.75
N LYS A 367 -9.92 58.12 -28.89
CA LYS A 367 -10.65 58.64 -30.06
C LYS A 367 -12.12 58.93 -29.72
N LEU A 368 -12.78 58.06 -28.96
CA LEU A 368 -14.18 58.25 -28.54
C LEU A 368 -14.32 59.41 -27.54
N LEU A 369 -13.38 59.55 -26.59
CA LEU A 369 -13.35 60.66 -25.65
C LEU A 369 -13.16 62.01 -26.36
N LYS A 370 -12.21 62.11 -27.31
CA LYS A 370 -12.04 63.31 -28.15
C LYS A 370 -13.32 63.68 -28.91
N LYS A 371 -14.04 62.68 -29.43
CA LYS A 371 -15.32 62.89 -30.15
C LYS A 371 -16.44 63.40 -29.24
N LYS A 372 -16.49 62.97 -27.99
CA LYS A 372 -17.52 63.40 -27.01
C LYS A 372 -17.23 64.77 -26.38
N PHE A 373 -15.96 65.13 -26.18
CA PHE A 373 -15.57 66.34 -25.44
C PHE A 373 -14.93 67.42 -26.33
N THR A 374 -15.30 67.48 -27.61
CA THR A 374 -14.71 68.35 -28.65
C THR A 374 -14.71 69.85 -28.31
N GLN A 375 -15.63 70.32 -27.46
CA GLN A 375 -15.75 71.73 -27.06
C GLN A 375 -15.31 72.01 -25.61
N LYS A 376 -14.88 70.99 -24.84
CA LYS A 376 -14.53 71.13 -23.41
C LYS A 376 -13.20 70.42 -23.10
N PRO A 377 -12.05 71.10 -23.28
CA PRO A 377 -10.74 70.49 -23.09
C PRO A 377 -10.40 70.14 -21.63
N ALA A 378 -10.99 70.85 -20.66
CA ALA A 378 -10.85 70.54 -19.24
C ALA A 378 -11.54 69.21 -18.87
N ASP A 379 -12.78 69.00 -19.32
CA ASP A 379 -13.54 67.78 -19.09
C ASP A 379 -12.89 66.57 -19.78
N LEU A 380 -12.30 66.75 -20.97
CA LEU A 380 -11.53 65.72 -21.66
C LEU A 380 -10.30 65.26 -20.86
N LYS A 381 -9.55 66.21 -20.26
CA LYS A 381 -8.39 65.88 -19.39
C LYS A 381 -8.83 65.11 -18.16
N LEU A 382 -9.93 65.53 -17.53
CA LEU A 382 -10.48 64.86 -16.35
C LEU A 382 -10.96 63.44 -16.68
N ALA A 383 -11.67 63.26 -17.80
CA ALA A 383 -12.15 61.96 -18.25
C ALA A 383 -11.00 60.98 -18.56
N ARG A 384 -9.92 61.45 -19.19
CA ARG A 384 -8.69 60.64 -19.41
C ARG A 384 -8.03 60.25 -18.09
N ALA A 385 -7.84 61.21 -17.18
CA ALA A 385 -7.24 60.95 -15.88
C ALA A 385 -8.06 59.93 -15.07
N MET A 386 -9.40 60.06 -15.08
CA MET A 386 -10.28 59.11 -14.41
C MET A 386 -10.13 57.70 -15.00
N LEU A 387 -10.14 57.58 -16.33
CA LEU A 387 -10.03 56.29 -17.02
C LEU A 387 -8.66 55.62 -16.80
N ASP A 388 -7.57 56.39 -16.83
CA ASP A 388 -6.23 55.91 -16.49
C ASP A 388 -6.13 55.47 -15.02
N THR A 389 -6.76 56.20 -14.10
CA THR A 389 -6.77 55.81 -12.68
C THR A 389 -7.59 54.54 -12.44
N GLU A 390 -8.72 54.38 -13.13
CA GLU A 390 -9.59 53.21 -13.00
C GLU A 390 -8.96 51.96 -13.65
N ALA A 391 -8.29 52.12 -14.80
CA ALA A 391 -7.50 51.07 -15.42
C ALA A 391 -6.32 50.64 -14.52
N ASN A 392 -5.57 51.59 -13.96
CA ASN A 392 -4.48 51.30 -13.02
C ASN A 392 -4.97 50.62 -11.73
N LEU A 393 -6.10 51.07 -11.17
CA LEU A 393 -6.70 50.46 -9.98
C LEU A 393 -7.09 49.01 -10.26
N THR A 394 -7.73 48.76 -11.41
CA THR A 394 -8.13 47.41 -11.83
C THR A 394 -6.91 46.52 -12.05
N GLY A 395 -5.86 47.03 -12.74
CA GLY A 395 -4.59 46.32 -12.90
C GLY A 395 -3.95 45.95 -11.57
N LYS A 396 -3.87 46.89 -10.62
CA LYS A 396 -3.35 46.62 -9.26
C LYS A 396 -4.18 45.59 -8.50
N ARG A 397 -5.52 45.60 -8.63
CA ARG A 397 -6.40 44.59 -8.01
C ARG A 397 -6.14 43.20 -8.59
N THR A 398 -6.01 43.08 -9.91
CA THR A 398 -5.72 41.80 -10.57
C THR A 398 -4.34 41.29 -10.18
N ILE A 399 -3.31 42.15 -10.14
CA ILE A 399 -1.97 41.78 -9.66
C ILE A 399 -2.03 41.26 -8.22
N LEU A 400 -2.75 41.96 -7.33
CA LEU A 400 -2.91 41.53 -5.94
C LEU A 400 -3.62 40.17 -5.84
N HIS A 401 -4.63 39.93 -6.68
CA HIS A 401 -5.30 38.62 -6.77
C HIS A 401 -4.31 37.52 -7.18
N CYS A 402 -3.57 37.71 -8.29
CA CYS A 402 -2.60 36.73 -8.76
C CYS A 402 -1.48 36.47 -7.75
N LEU A 403 -0.97 37.51 -7.07
CA LEU A 403 0.02 37.36 -6.01
C LEU A 403 -0.53 36.60 -4.80
N THR A 404 -1.82 36.80 -4.48
CA THR A 404 -2.49 36.08 -3.39
C THR A 404 -2.68 34.61 -3.74
N GLU A 405 -3.11 34.29 -4.96
CA GLU A 405 -3.20 32.92 -5.46
C GLU A 405 -1.85 32.22 -5.47
N GLU A 406 -0.80 32.89 -5.96
CA GLU A 406 0.55 32.33 -5.97
C GLU A 406 1.09 32.15 -4.55
N GLY A 407 0.79 33.07 -3.64
CA GLY A 407 1.08 32.93 -2.21
C GLY A 407 0.35 31.75 -1.56
N ASN A 408 -0.89 31.45 -1.98
CA ASN A 408 -1.61 30.25 -1.56
C ASN A 408 -0.95 28.98 -2.12
N ARG A 409 -0.65 28.97 -3.42
CA ARG A 409 0.01 27.86 -4.10
C ARG A 409 1.36 27.51 -3.48
N LEU A 410 2.18 28.51 -3.18
CA LEU A 410 3.46 28.33 -2.51
C LEU A 410 3.29 27.82 -1.08
N ARG A 411 2.28 28.29 -0.33
CA ARG A 411 1.96 27.76 1.00
C ARG A 411 1.54 26.29 0.96
N GLU A 412 0.70 25.90 0.02
CA GLU A 412 0.33 24.50 -0.19
C GLU A 412 1.54 23.65 -0.55
N LEU A 413 2.42 24.15 -1.42
CA LEU A 413 3.65 23.45 -1.81
C LEU A 413 4.63 23.32 -0.63
N MET A 414 4.76 24.33 0.23
CA MET A 414 5.52 24.24 1.47
C MET A 414 4.93 23.20 2.43
N ALA A 415 3.60 23.15 2.57
CA ALA A 415 2.93 22.16 3.41
C ALA A 415 3.14 20.72 2.89
N LYS A 416 3.02 20.52 1.56
CA LYS A 416 3.32 19.24 0.91
C LYS A 416 4.77 18.82 1.12
N ASN A 417 5.72 19.72 0.87
CA ASN A 417 7.14 19.44 1.08
C ASN A 417 7.47 19.13 2.55
N ALA A 418 6.85 19.83 3.51
CA ALA A 418 7.03 19.54 4.93
C ALA A 418 6.52 18.14 5.29
N HIS A 419 5.38 17.74 4.74
CA HIS A 419 4.84 16.39 4.92
C HIS A 419 5.73 15.32 4.26
N GLU A 420 6.22 15.56 3.05
CA GLU A 420 7.17 14.66 2.38
C GLU A 420 8.49 14.54 3.17
N GLN A 421 8.96 15.64 3.75
CA GLN A 421 10.14 15.64 4.62
C GLN A 421 9.91 14.80 5.89
N GLU A 422 8.73 14.89 6.51
CA GLU A 422 8.35 14.05 7.65
C GLU A 422 8.30 12.56 7.26
N ILE A 423 7.71 12.23 6.11
CA ILE A 423 7.71 10.87 5.57
C ILE A 423 9.14 10.39 5.32
N LEU A 424 10.01 11.24 4.76
CA LEU A 424 11.39 10.88 4.51
C LEU A 424 12.16 10.65 5.81
N TYR A 425 11.92 11.47 6.83
CA TYR A 425 12.50 11.30 8.16
C TYR A 425 12.05 9.99 8.82
N THR A 426 10.76 9.66 8.76
CA THR A 426 10.25 8.38 9.30
C THR A 426 10.80 7.18 8.55
N LYS A 427 10.96 7.26 7.22
CA LYS A 427 11.64 6.22 6.42
C LYS A 427 13.12 6.08 6.81
N TYR A 428 13.82 7.20 6.98
CA TYR A 428 15.21 7.22 7.43
C TYR A 428 15.36 6.57 8.81
N GLN A 429 14.47 6.89 9.76
CA GLN A 429 14.47 6.28 11.09
C GLN A 429 14.24 4.76 11.00
N ARG A 430 13.27 4.30 10.20
CA ARG A 430 13.04 2.86 9.99
C ARG A 430 14.26 2.15 9.41
N ILE A 431 14.99 2.80 8.50
CA ILE A 431 16.24 2.26 7.95
C ILE A 431 17.30 2.16 9.05
N GLN A 432 17.41 3.16 9.92
CA GLN A 432 18.35 3.13 11.02
C GLN A 432 18.00 2.03 12.04
N ASP A 433 16.73 1.91 12.43
CA ASP A 433 16.25 0.85 13.31
C ASP A 433 16.50 -0.55 12.71
N PHE A 434 16.33 -0.69 11.39
CA PHE A 434 16.64 -1.93 10.67
C PHE A 434 18.13 -2.24 10.67
N LYS A 435 19.01 -1.24 10.48
CA LYS A 435 20.46 -1.42 10.58
C LYS A 435 20.86 -1.89 11.98
N ASP A 436 20.36 -1.23 13.01
CA ASP A 436 20.63 -1.60 14.41
C ASP A 436 20.15 -3.03 14.72
N LEU A 437 18.98 -3.42 14.20
CA LEU A 437 18.47 -4.79 14.33
C LEU A 437 19.33 -5.80 13.57
N ALA A 438 19.76 -5.47 12.35
CA ALA A 438 20.63 -6.31 11.54
C ALA A 438 21.99 -6.52 12.23
N ASP A 439 22.58 -5.47 12.80
CA ASP A 439 23.84 -5.53 13.55
C ASP A 439 23.69 -6.43 14.79
N LYS A 440 22.62 -6.27 15.58
CA LYS A 440 22.32 -7.15 16.73
C LYS A 440 22.18 -8.62 16.32
N LYS A 441 21.50 -8.88 15.20
CA LYS A 441 21.34 -10.26 14.68
C LYS A 441 22.68 -10.81 14.18
N GLN A 442 23.49 -10.00 13.51
CA GLN A 442 24.82 -10.40 13.05
C GLN A 442 25.76 -10.71 14.22
N ASP A 443 25.68 -9.95 15.31
CA ASP A 443 26.40 -10.24 16.55
C ASP A 443 25.97 -11.56 17.18
N LEU A 444 24.66 -11.83 17.25
CA LEU A 444 24.15 -13.11 17.74
C LEU A 444 24.65 -14.28 16.87
N ILE A 445 24.62 -14.14 15.54
CA ILE A 445 25.16 -15.14 14.61
C ILE A 445 26.65 -15.35 14.88
N ARG A 446 27.45 -14.27 15.03
CA ARG A 446 28.88 -14.38 15.38
C ARG A 446 29.11 -15.14 16.68
N VAL A 447 28.33 -14.87 17.72
CA VAL A 447 28.39 -15.59 19.00
C VAL A 447 28.05 -17.07 18.83
N LEU A 448 26.97 -17.38 18.10
CA LEU A 448 26.56 -18.77 17.86
C LEU A 448 27.58 -19.54 17.03
N VAL A 449 28.17 -18.93 16.00
CA VAL A 449 29.26 -19.53 15.21
C VAL A 449 30.46 -19.81 16.11
N LYS A 450 30.83 -18.88 16.99
CA LYS A 450 31.93 -19.07 17.96
C LYS A 450 31.61 -20.19 18.96
N GLN A 451 30.38 -20.29 19.46
CA GLN A 451 29.97 -21.36 20.36
C GLN A 451 29.97 -22.72 19.66
N ASN A 452 29.50 -22.79 18.42
CA ASN A 452 29.47 -24.04 17.64
C ASN A 452 30.89 -24.52 17.31
N THR A 453 31.76 -23.62 16.85
CA THR A 453 33.19 -23.95 16.61
C THR A 453 33.89 -24.41 17.89
N ASN A 454 33.65 -23.77 19.03
CA ASN A 454 34.16 -24.22 20.32
C ASN A 454 33.56 -25.56 20.78
N ALA A 455 32.30 -25.84 20.47
CA ALA A 455 31.66 -27.11 20.80
C ALA A 455 32.29 -28.25 19.99
N GLN A 456 32.55 -28.02 18.70
CA GLN A 456 33.25 -28.97 17.84
C GLN A 456 34.66 -29.26 18.37
N SER A 457 35.44 -28.23 18.72
CA SER A 457 36.78 -28.42 19.28
C SER A 457 36.73 -29.19 20.61
N ARG A 458 35.77 -28.89 21.49
CA ARG A 458 35.58 -29.64 22.76
C ARG A 458 35.23 -31.11 22.53
N LEU A 459 34.37 -31.40 21.56
CA LEU A 459 34.01 -32.77 21.20
C LEU A 459 35.23 -33.52 20.64
N ASP A 460 36.04 -32.87 19.81
CA ASP A 460 37.25 -33.49 19.28
C ASP A 460 38.30 -33.75 20.37
N THR A 461 38.49 -32.82 21.32
CA THR A 461 39.32 -33.06 22.52
C THR A 461 38.79 -34.23 23.35
N GLN A 462 37.48 -34.26 23.63
CA GLN A 462 36.88 -35.36 24.40
C GLN A 462 37.01 -36.71 23.68
N LYS A 463 36.84 -36.75 22.35
CA LYS A 463 37.07 -37.96 21.55
C LYS A 463 38.52 -38.42 21.68
N GLN A 464 39.49 -37.52 21.54
CA GLN A 464 40.91 -37.84 21.71
C GLN A 464 41.22 -38.36 23.12
N GLU A 465 40.65 -37.75 24.16
CA GLU A 465 40.79 -38.20 25.54
C GLU A 465 40.22 -39.61 25.74
N ILE A 466 39.00 -39.88 25.26
CA ILE A 466 38.36 -41.20 25.33
C ILE A 466 39.20 -42.25 24.59
N VAL A 467 39.64 -41.94 23.37
CA VAL A 467 40.51 -42.85 22.59
C VAL A 467 41.81 -43.12 23.33
N SER A 468 42.45 -42.10 23.89
CA SER A 468 43.68 -42.26 24.67
C SER A 468 43.48 -43.07 25.95
N TYR A 469 42.31 -42.95 26.59
CA TYR A 469 41.95 -43.72 27.76
C TYR A 469 41.72 -45.19 27.41
N ILE A 470 40.97 -45.46 26.32
CA ILE A 470 40.73 -46.81 25.80
C ILE A 470 42.06 -47.47 25.43
N ASP A 471 42.93 -46.77 24.71
CA ASP A 471 44.24 -47.29 24.32
C ASP A 471 45.11 -47.60 25.55
N ARG A 472 45.21 -46.69 26.52
CA ARG A 472 45.97 -46.95 27.76
C ARG A 472 45.43 -48.15 28.54
N SER A 473 44.11 -48.26 28.65
CA SER A 473 43.45 -49.37 29.35
C SER A 473 43.71 -50.72 28.65
N LEU A 474 43.46 -50.80 27.34
CA LEU A 474 43.64 -52.03 26.57
C LEU A 474 45.12 -52.42 26.41
N SER A 475 45.99 -51.47 26.09
CA SER A 475 47.41 -51.71 25.83
C SER A 475 48.18 -52.14 27.10
N SER A 476 47.76 -51.67 28.29
CA SER A 476 48.35 -52.08 29.57
C SER A 476 48.22 -53.59 29.84
N HIS A 477 47.09 -54.19 29.47
CA HIS A 477 46.84 -55.63 29.67
C HIS A 477 47.28 -56.48 28.49
N HIS A 478 47.35 -55.92 27.28
CA HIS A 478 47.73 -56.65 26.07
C HIS A 478 49.12 -57.30 26.19
N SER A 479 50.11 -56.54 26.66
CA SER A 479 51.50 -57.03 26.78
C SER A 479 51.65 -58.16 27.80
N GLN A 480 50.91 -58.08 28.91
CA GLN A 480 50.96 -59.06 29.99
C GLN A 480 50.25 -60.37 29.60
N THR A 481 49.07 -60.27 28.99
CA THR A 481 48.33 -61.42 28.46
C THR A 481 49.10 -62.10 27.34
N HIS A 482 49.67 -61.34 26.41
CA HIS A 482 50.50 -61.90 25.34
C HIS A 482 51.72 -62.64 25.89
N ARG A 483 52.42 -62.08 26.89
CA ARG A 483 53.53 -62.78 27.58
C ARG A 483 53.07 -64.07 28.27
N LEU A 484 51.94 -64.05 28.98
CA LEU A 484 51.41 -65.24 29.67
C LEU A 484 51.00 -66.32 28.69
N THR A 485 50.30 -65.97 27.61
CA THR A 485 49.91 -66.91 26.55
C THR A 485 51.14 -67.55 25.90
N THR A 486 52.17 -66.77 25.54
CA THR A 486 53.39 -67.32 24.96
C THR A 486 54.16 -68.19 25.95
N SER A 487 54.17 -67.86 27.25
CA SER A 487 54.82 -68.67 28.30
C SER A 487 54.10 -69.98 28.60
N LEU A 488 52.79 -70.04 28.45
CA LEU A 488 51.99 -71.24 28.72
C LEU A 488 51.91 -72.17 27.50
N LYS A 489 52.13 -71.64 26.30
CA LYS A 489 52.13 -72.41 25.06
C LYS A 489 53.23 -73.48 25.10
N GLY A 490 52.83 -74.75 25.07
CA GLY A 490 53.72 -75.90 25.03
C GLY A 490 54.13 -76.48 26.39
N ARG A 491 53.81 -75.82 27.52
CA ARG A 491 54.17 -76.29 28.88
C ARG A 491 53.61 -77.68 29.21
N VAL A 492 52.34 -77.92 28.89
CA VAL A 492 51.66 -79.21 29.12
C VAL A 492 52.33 -80.35 28.33
N ASN A 493 52.77 -80.11 27.09
CA ASN A 493 53.47 -81.13 26.31
C ASN A 493 54.83 -81.47 26.92
N THR A 494 55.60 -80.46 27.37
CA THR A 494 56.85 -80.70 28.09
C THR A 494 56.66 -81.45 29.41
N GLU A 495 55.59 -81.20 30.16
CA GLU A 495 55.30 -81.95 31.39
C GLU A 495 54.95 -83.41 31.10
N ILE A 496 54.12 -83.66 30.07
CA ILE A 496 53.75 -85.01 29.64
C ILE A 496 54.98 -85.79 29.17
N GLU A 497 55.89 -85.16 28.41
CA GLU A 497 57.14 -85.78 27.97
C GLU A 497 58.07 -86.11 29.15
N MET A 498 58.17 -85.23 30.15
CA MET A 498 58.97 -85.51 31.36
C MET A 498 58.36 -86.63 32.21
N PHE A 499 57.03 -86.67 32.39
CA PHE A 499 56.38 -87.77 33.12
C PHE A 499 56.45 -89.11 32.38
N ALA A 500 56.37 -89.10 31.04
CA ALA A 500 56.53 -90.31 30.24
C ALA A 500 57.94 -90.92 30.33
N SER A 501 58.95 -90.10 30.67
CA SER A 501 60.35 -90.54 30.83
C SER A 501 60.69 -91.15 32.20
N LEU A 502 59.78 -91.07 33.19
CA LEU A 502 60.04 -91.49 34.56
C LEU A 502 59.63 -92.97 34.78
N ASN A 503 60.60 -93.86 34.95
CA ASN A 503 60.32 -95.29 35.11
C ASN A 503 59.95 -95.64 36.56
N LEU A 504 58.76 -96.23 36.74
CA LEU A 504 58.14 -96.53 38.05
C LEU A 504 59.02 -97.33 39.05
N PRO A 505 59.91 -98.25 38.64
CA PRO A 505 60.75 -99.00 39.57
C PRO A 505 61.78 -98.14 40.35
N TYR A 506 62.13 -96.96 39.85
CA TYR A 506 63.05 -96.03 40.53
C TYR A 506 62.41 -95.33 41.74
N LEU A 507 61.09 -95.43 41.91
CA LEU A 507 60.34 -94.79 42.99
C LEU A 507 59.94 -95.76 44.11
N MET A 508 60.23 -97.06 43.96
CA MET A 508 59.74 -98.12 44.86
C MET A 508 60.87 -98.65 45.76
N PHE A 509 60.76 -98.36 47.05
CA PHE A 509 61.66 -98.84 48.09
C PHE A 509 60.91 -99.74 49.09
N SER A 510 61.49 -100.89 49.43
CA SER A 510 60.92 -101.82 50.42
C SER A 510 61.83 -101.87 51.67
N SER A 511 61.24 -101.94 52.87
CA SER A 511 61.99 -102.18 54.11
C SER A 511 61.89 -103.65 54.51
N VAL A 512 63.03 -104.31 54.62
CA VAL A 512 63.13 -105.68 55.14
C VAL A 512 63.97 -105.61 56.41
N ASP A 513 63.31 -105.66 57.58
CA ASP A 513 63.79 -105.84 58.96
C ASP A 513 65.21 -105.39 59.39
N SER A 514 65.76 -104.38 58.74
CA SER A 514 66.94 -103.62 59.13
C SER A 514 66.72 -102.16 58.70
N ALA A 515 67.23 -101.20 59.46
CA ALA A 515 66.88 -99.77 59.38
C ALA A 515 67.27 -99.04 58.06
N LEU A 516 67.61 -99.76 56.98
CA LEU A 516 67.93 -99.20 55.66
C LEU A 516 66.98 -99.76 54.59
N LYS A 517 66.27 -98.86 53.89
CA LYS A 517 65.40 -99.20 52.76
C LYS A 517 66.22 -99.66 51.56
N SER A 518 65.90 -100.84 51.00
CA SER A 518 66.54 -101.38 49.79
C SER A 518 65.65 -101.19 48.56
N ALA A 519 66.25 -100.90 47.41
CA ALA A 519 65.52 -100.75 46.15
C ALA A 519 64.97 -102.11 45.71
N VAL A 520 63.70 -102.16 45.27
CA VAL A 520 63.00 -103.40 44.90
C VAL A 520 63.69 -104.13 43.73
N LEU A 521 64.50 -103.42 42.93
CA LEU A 521 65.23 -103.95 41.78
C LEU A 521 66.35 -104.94 42.17
N ASP A 522 66.93 -104.83 43.37
CA ASP A 522 68.06 -105.67 43.80
C ASP A 522 67.63 -107.01 44.44
N LEU A 523 66.31 -107.22 44.60
CA LEU A 523 65.72 -108.38 45.30
C LEU A 523 65.03 -109.38 44.34
N SER A 524 65.23 -109.25 43.02
CA SER A 524 64.49 -110.05 42.03
C SER A 524 65.13 -111.41 41.72
N ILE A 525 64.33 -112.48 41.84
CA ILE A 525 64.67 -113.88 41.52
C ILE A 525 64.58 -114.20 40.01
N ASN A 526 64.27 -113.21 39.17
CA ASN A 526 64.02 -113.38 37.74
C ASN A 526 65.26 -113.02 36.90
N HIS A 527 66.24 -113.92 36.84
CA HIS A 527 67.52 -113.68 36.14
C HIS A 527 67.41 -113.57 34.61
N THR A 528 66.24 -113.81 34.01
CA THR A 528 65.97 -113.61 32.57
C THR A 528 65.83 -112.14 32.17
N ARG A 529 65.66 -111.23 33.15
CA ARG A 529 65.53 -109.78 32.94
C ARG A 529 66.67 -108.96 33.56
N ALA A 530 67.72 -109.62 34.07
CA ALA A 530 68.89 -108.90 34.55
C ALA A 530 69.63 -108.21 33.37
N PRO A 531 70.13 -106.97 33.54
CA PRO A 531 70.91 -106.28 32.50
C PRO A 531 72.24 -106.98 32.16
N THR A 532 72.56 -108.08 32.84
CA THR A 532 73.76 -108.92 32.67
C THR A 532 73.54 -110.19 31.82
N VAL A 533 72.35 -110.41 31.23
CA VAL A 533 72.08 -111.60 30.40
C VAL A 533 72.79 -111.52 29.03
N ARG A 534 73.48 -112.60 28.63
CA ARG A 534 74.21 -112.68 27.35
C ARG A 534 73.26 -112.53 26.14
N PRO A 535 73.61 -111.72 25.13
CA PRO A 535 72.70 -111.33 24.03
C PRO A 535 72.22 -112.49 23.15
N VAL A 536 72.98 -113.58 23.06
CA VAL A 536 72.59 -114.79 22.29
C VAL A 536 71.37 -115.48 22.91
N PHE A 537 71.30 -115.54 24.24
CA PHE A 537 70.20 -116.17 24.96
C PHE A 537 68.90 -115.37 24.80
N LYS A 538 69.00 -114.04 24.81
CA LYS A 538 67.88 -113.12 24.56
C LYS A 538 67.26 -113.32 23.16
N LYS A 539 68.09 -113.56 22.15
CA LYS A 539 67.63 -113.77 20.77
C LYS A 539 66.85 -115.08 20.61
N VAL A 540 67.26 -116.16 21.31
CA VAL A 540 66.55 -117.44 21.31
C VAL A 540 65.17 -117.33 21.98
N LEU A 541 65.08 -116.62 23.11
CA LEU A 541 63.80 -116.38 23.81
C LEU A 541 62.81 -115.56 22.95
N GLN A 542 63.31 -114.57 22.21
CA GLN A 542 62.50 -113.78 21.28
C GLN A 542 61.98 -114.60 20.10
N CYS A 543 62.83 -115.45 19.49
CA CYS A 543 62.40 -116.30 18.37
C CYS A 543 61.35 -117.32 18.79
N LEU A 544 61.43 -117.81 20.02
CA LEU A 544 60.43 -118.72 20.55
C LEU A 544 59.17 -117.96 20.94
N ASN A 545 59.19 -116.66 21.24
CA ASN A 545 58.06 -115.93 21.85
C ASN A 545 57.75 -116.44 23.28
N PHE A 546 58.80 -116.83 23.99
CA PHE A 546 58.70 -117.35 25.35
C PHE A 546 58.22 -116.26 26.33
N PRO A 547 57.20 -116.50 27.18
CA PRO A 547 56.60 -115.46 27.99
C PRO A 547 57.56 -114.95 29.05
N GLU A 548 57.70 -113.62 29.14
CA GLU A 548 58.71 -112.93 29.95
C GLU A 548 58.56 -113.13 31.48
N PHE A 549 57.48 -113.77 31.93
CA PHE A 549 57.18 -114.05 33.33
C PHE A 549 57.48 -115.50 33.75
N GLN A 550 57.85 -116.37 32.81
CA GLN A 550 58.11 -117.78 33.07
C GLN A 550 59.57 -118.01 33.51
N ALA A 551 59.77 -118.90 34.48
CA ALA A 551 61.11 -119.30 34.92
C ALA A 551 61.87 -120.04 33.80
N ALA A 552 63.20 -119.98 33.81
CA ALA A 552 64.04 -120.57 32.75
C ALA A 552 63.81 -122.08 32.54
N GLU A 553 63.35 -122.78 33.57
CA GLU A 553 62.97 -124.20 33.54
C GLU A 553 61.70 -124.52 32.72
N GLN A 554 60.87 -123.52 32.41
CA GLN A 554 59.62 -123.69 31.66
C GLN A 554 59.79 -123.61 30.14
N LEU A 555 61.02 -123.44 29.65
CA LEU A 555 61.30 -123.25 28.22
C LEU A 555 60.94 -124.46 27.35
N LEU A 556 61.29 -125.67 27.78
CA LEU A 556 61.04 -126.92 27.05
C LEU A 556 59.54 -127.28 26.95
N PRO A 557 58.78 -127.25 28.06
CA PRO A 557 57.33 -127.46 28.02
C PRO A 557 56.59 -126.44 27.14
N TRP A 558 57.06 -125.19 27.13
CA TRP A 558 56.47 -124.12 26.33
C TRP A 558 56.60 -124.37 24.82
N ILE A 559 57.75 -124.85 24.35
CA ILE A 559 57.95 -125.18 22.92
C ILE A 559 56.96 -126.26 22.45
N LEU A 560 56.73 -127.29 23.27
CA LEU A 560 55.80 -128.37 22.94
C LEU A 560 54.35 -127.88 22.87
N ARG A 561 53.96 -126.98 23.78
CA ARG A 561 52.63 -126.38 23.83
C ARG A 561 52.37 -125.48 22.63
N THR A 562 53.31 -124.60 22.28
CA THR A 562 53.18 -123.68 21.15
C THR A 562 52.99 -124.42 19.82
N ARG A 563 53.61 -125.60 19.66
CA ARG A 563 53.37 -126.43 18.48
C ARG A 563 51.93 -126.98 18.42
N SER A 564 51.39 -127.43 19.55
CA SER A 564 50.01 -127.92 19.63
C SER A 564 48.97 -126.81 19.43
N ASP A 565 49.27 -125.58 19.84
CA ASP A 565 48.38 -124.42 19.68
C ASP A 565 48.29 -123.97 18.21
N ILE A 566 49.37 -124.08 17.44
CA ILE A 566 49.37 -123.76 15.99
C ILE A 566 48.43 -124.70 15.23
N ASP A 567 48.45 -126.00 15.53
CA ASP A 567 47.57 -126.99 14.90
C ASP A 567 46.08 -126.69 15.21
N ASN A 568 45.78 -126.16 16.40
CA ASN A 568 44.42 -125.81 16.83
C ASN A 568 43.91 -124.49 16.21
N ILE A 569 44.79 -123.48 16.05
CA ILE A 569 44.42 -122.20 15.41
C ILE A 569 44.07 -122.41 13.93
N LEU A 570 44.81 -123.27 13.23
CA LEU A 570 44.50 -123.62 11.83
C LEU A 570 43.11 -124.27 11.70
N TYR A 571 42.70 -125.09 12.68
CA TYR A 571 41.36 -125.68 12.74
C TYR A 571 40.25 -124.63 13.02
N ARG A 572 40.53 -123.60 13.82
CA ARG A 572 39.53 -122.56 14.17
C ARG A 572 39.29 -121.50 13.09
N LEU A 573 40.30 -121.16 12.29
CA LEU A 573 40.16 -120.24 11.16
C LEU A 573 39.22 -120.77 10.07
N ASP A 574 39.12 -122.09 9.95
CA ASP A 574 38.19 -122.76 9.03
C ASP A 574 36.72 -122.63 9.50
N LEU A 575 36.49 -122.64 10.82
CA LEU A 575 35.18 -122.43 11.44
C LEU A 575 34.71 -120.96 11.39
N GLU A 576 35.62 -119.98 11.47
CA GLU A 576 35.28 -118.54 11.47
C GLU A 576 34.81 -118.04 10.10
N LYS A 577 35.38 -118.55 8.99
CA LYS A 577 34.87 -118.29 7.64
C LYS A 577 33.41 -118.70 7.45
N SER A 578 32.94 -119.69 8.22
CA SER A 578 31.55 -120.17 8.18
C SER A 578 30.58 -119.33 9.03
N ALA A 579 31.06 -118.44 9.90
CA ALA A 579 30.24 -117.61 10.80
C ALA A 579 29.93 -116.20 10.24
N VAL A 580 30.81 -115.66 9.38
CA VAL A 580 30.68 -114.31 8.80
C VAL A 580 29.49 -114.17 7.83
N GLN A 581 28.93 -115.27 7.32
CA GLN A 581 27.74 -115.24 6.46
C GLN A 581 26.41 -114.98 7.18
N ARG A 582 26.36 -114.81 8.51
CA ARG A 582 25.11 -114.72 9.29
C ARG A 582 24.67 -113.33 9.79
N PHE A 583 25.37 -112.24 9.50
CA PHE A 583 25.04 -110.91 10.06
C PHE A 583 24.90 -109.79 9.00
N HIS A 584 23.70 -109.66 8.42
CA HIS A 584 23.19 -108.38 7.87
C HIS A 584 22.01 -107.86 8.72
N PRO A 585 21.68 -106.55 8.69
CA PRO A 585 21.25 -105.77 9.87
C PRO A 585 19.73 -105.50 10.01
N SER A 586 19.26 -105.12 11.23
CA SER A 586 17.94 -104.50 11.48
C SER A 586 17.87 -103.60 12.75
N ASP A 587 17.77 -102.28 12.51
CA ASP A 587 16.84 -101.23 12.99
C ASP A 587 16.38 -101.08 14.49
N LYS A 588 16.83 -100.01 15.21
CA LYS A 588 16.12 -99.31 16.33
C LYS A 588 16.72 -97.90 16.66
N ASP A 589 16.11 -96.82 16.16
CA ASP A 589 16.58 -95.42 16.35
C ASP A 589 15.58 -94.46 17.08
N LYS A 590 14.65 -94.97 17.91
CA LYS A 590 13.57 -94.13 18.51
C LYS A 590 13.79 -93.63 19.94
N ASP A 591 14.86 -94.01 20.64
CA ASP A 591 14.99 -93.79 22.10
C ASP A 591 15.79 -92.54 22.52
N ILE A 592 16.49 -91.88 21.58
CA ILE A 592 17.46 -90.81 21.90
C ILE A 592 16.78 -89.43 22.03
N ALA A 593 15.66 -89.21 21.35
CA ALA A 593 15.02 -87.89 21.26
C ALA A 593 14.27 -87.49 22.54
N SER A 594 13.76 -88.46 23.32
CA SER A 594 12.99 -88.20 24.54
C SER A 594 13.86 -87.65 25.69
N THR A 595 15.09 -88.14 25.80
CA THR A 595 16.00 -87.81 26.91
C THR A 595 16.56 -86.39 26.83
N ILE A 596 16.61 -85.82 25.62
CA ILE A 596 17.14 -84.46 25.39
C ILE A 596 16.14 -83.40 25.84
N ALA A 597 14.83 -83.66 25.69
CA ALA A 597 13.79 -82.70 26.06
C ALA A 597 13.70 -82.47 27.58
N GLU A 598 13.83 -83.53 28.39
CA GLU A 598 13.78 -83.45 29.85
C GLU A 598 14.96 -82.64 30.44
N LEU A 599 16.12 -82.67 29.79
CA LEU A 599 17.32 -81.97 30.23
C LEU A 599 17.22 -80.45 30.04
N CYS A 600 16.55 -80.00 28.99
CA CYS A 600 16.35 -78.56 28.73
C CYS A 600 15.42 -77.90 29.76
N GLU A 601 14.41 -78.62 30.26
CA GLU A 601 13.44 -78.08 31.21
C GLU A 601 14.04 -77.90 32.62
N ALA A 602 14.94 -78.81 33.03
CA ALA A 602 15.65 -78.71 34.30
C ALA A 602 16.60 -77.50 34.39
N VAL A 603 17.20 -77.10 33.27
CA VAL A 603 18.11 -75.93 33.21
C VAL A 603 17.33 -74.62 33.38
N ALA A 604 16.16 -74.50 32.74
CA ALA A 604 15.34 -73.29 32.81
C ALA A 604 14.85 -72.98 34.24
N GLU A 605 14.51 -74.02 35.01
CA GLU A 605 14.03 -73.85 36.39
C GLU A 605 15.15 -73.43 37.36
N HIS A 606 16.39 -73.86 37.11
CA HIS A 606 17.56 -73.45 37.89
C HIS A 606 17.87 -71.95 37.74
N ASP A 607 17.82 -71.44 36.51
CA ASP A 607 18.11 -70.03 36.20
C ASP A 607 17.08 -69.08 36.84
N ARG A 608 15.81 -69.49 36.84
CA ARG A 608 14.74 -68.73 37.50
C ARG A 608 14.98 -68.56 39.00
N LYS A 609 15.54 -69.58 39.65
CA LYS A 609 15.84 -69.59 41.08
C LYS A 609 17.06 -68.71 41.43
N GLN A 610 18.09 -68.71 40.60
CA GLN A 610 19.26 -67.84 40.78
C GLN A 610 18.89 -66.35 40.62
N MET A 611 18.01 -66.03 39.68
CA MET A 611 17.56 -64.66 39.45
C MET A 611 16.77 -64.07 40.62
N SER A 612 15.96 -64.88 41.33
CA SER A 612 15.19 -64.39 42.48
C SER A 612 16.06 -64.14 43.72
N GLU A 613 17.18 -64.85 43.88
CA GLU A 613 18.09 -64.69 45.02
C GLU A 613 19.07 -63.51 44.85
N LEU A 614 19.62 -63.31 43.65
CA LEU A 614 20.72 -62.35 43.42
C LEU A 614 20.23 -60.92 43.18
N LEU A 615 19.07 -60.73 42.56
CA LEU A 615 18.56 -59.42 42.17
C LEU A 615 18.31 -58.47 43.37
N PRO A 616 17.71 -58.91 44.49
CA PRO A 616 17.49 -58.05 45.65
C PRO A 616 18.80 -57.60 46.32
N VAL A 617 19.81 -58.49 46.36
CA VAL A 617 21.11 -58.22 46.97
C VAL A 617 21.86 -57.15 46.18
N LEU A 618 21.83 -57.22 44.85
CA LEU A 618 22.43 -56.22 43.96
C LEU A 618 21.76 -54.85 44.12
N GLN A 619 20.42 -54.80 44.16
CA GLN A 619 19.69 -53.55 44.38
C GLN A 619 20.01 -52.91 45.73
N GLN A 620 20.14 -53.72 46.80
CA GLN A 620 20.55 -53.23 48.12
C GLN A 620 21.98 -52.65 48.11
N LYS A 621 22.92 -53.29 47.42
CA LYS A 621 24.32 -52.83 47.32
C LYS A 621 24.45 -51.55 46.49
N ILE A 622 23.67 -51.41 45.41
CA ILE A 622 23.59 -50.18 44.61
C ILE A 622 23.09 -49.03 45.48
N ASN A 623 22.01 -49.23 46.25
CA ASN A 623 21.48 -48.20 47.13
C ASN A 623 22.46 -47.77 48.24
N LYS A 624 23.23 -48.71 48.81
CA LYS A 624 24.29 -48.39 49.79
C LYS A 624 25.43 -47.58 49.16
N THR A 625 25.82 -47.93 47.93
CA THR A 625 26.87 -47.21 47.19
C THR A 625 26.41 -45.80 46.81
N GLY A 626 25.14 -45.65 46.42
CA GLY A 626 24.54 -44.34 46.17
C GLY A 626 24.58 -43.42 47.39
N LYS A 627 24.23 -43.93 48.59
CA LYS A 627 24.35 -43.15 49.84
C LYS A 627 25.79 -42.73 50.15
N GLY A 628 26.75 -43.65 50.00
CA GLY A 628 28.17 -43.33 50.23
C GLY A 628 28.72 -42.25 49.30
N LEU A 629 28.23 -42.20 48.05
CA LEU A 629 28.60 -41.14 47.10
C LEU A 629 28.07 -39.76 47.55
N THR A 630 26.83 -39.70 48.03
CA THR A 630 26.23 -38.45 48.52
C THR A 630 26.97 -37.92 49.75
N ASP A 631 27.43 -38.81 50.65
CA ASP A 631 28.21 -38.43 51.82
C ASP A 631 29.60 -37.90 51.42
N CYS A 632 30.24 -38.50 50.40
CA CYS A 632 31.50 -37.99 49.85
C CYS A 632 31.34 -36.60 49.22
N MET A 633 30.21 -36.33 48.57
CA MET A 633 29.91 -35.00 48.03
C MET A 633 29.77 -33.95 49.14
N LYS A 634 29.10 -34.28 50.26
CA LYS A 634 29.03 -33.38 51.42
C LYS A 634 30.40 -33.07 52.01
N VAL A 635 31.24 -34.09 52.19
CA VAL A 635 32.62 -33.89 52.70
C VAL A 635 33.43 -32.98 51.77
N LYS A 636 33.27 -33.12 50.45
CA LYS A 636 33.90 -32.22 49.48
C LYS A 636 33.43 -30.77 49.65
N ASP A 637 32.13 -30.56 49.84
CA ASP A 637 31.57 -29.23 50.04
C ASP A 637 32.05 -28.59 51.36
N ASP A 638 32.13 -29.38 52.44
CA ASP A 638 32.67 -28.94 53.73
C ASP A 638 34.17 -28.59 53.66
N VAL A 639 34.96 -29.37 52.91
CA VAL A 639 36.39 -29.09 52.66
C VAL A 639 36.56 -27.81 51.82
N LEU A 640 35.72 -27.60 50.82
CA LEU A 640 35.73 -26.36 50.03
C LEU A 640 35.36 -25.15 50.89
N ALA A 641 34.35 -25.27 51.76
CA ALA A 641 33.99 -24.22 52.71
C ALA A 641 35.11 -23.91 53.72
N TRP A 642 35.88 -24.93 54.14
CA TRP A 642 37.04 -24.75 55.00
C TRP A 642 38.23 -24.10 54.28
N TRP A 643 38.42 -24.38 52.99
CA TRP A 643 39.51 -23.85 52.18
C TRP A 643 39.31 -22.38 51.77
N GLU A 644 38.06 -21.96 51.53
CA GLU A 644 37.68 -20.61 51.09
C GLU A 644 37.50 -19.59 52.25
N GLN A 645 38.02 -19.86 53.46
CA GLN A 645 37.80 -19.11 54.71
C GLN A 645 37.41 -17.62 54.51
N PRO A 646 36.13 -17.22 54.67
CA PRO A 646 35.66 -15.87 54.38
C PRO A 646 36.18 -14.78 55.36
N ALA A 647 37.06 -15.15 56.30
CA ALA A 647 37.67 -14.25 57.29
C ALA A 647 39.16 -13.96 57.07
N GLN A 648 39.82 -14.57 56.06
CA GLN A 648 41.25 -14.36 55.77
C GLN A 648 41.60 -12.87 55.55
N SER A 649 40.66 -12.08 55.05
CA SER A 649 40.80 -10.64 54.78
C SER A 649 40.04 -9.76 55.79
N CYS A 650 39.41 -10.33 56.82
CA CYS A 650 38.59 -9.59 57.79
C CYS A 650 39.39 -8.88 58.89
N VAL A 651 40.70 -9.13 59.01
CA VAL A 651 41.52 -8.61 60.12
C VAL A 651 42.85 -7.96 59.65
N PRO A 652 42.81 -6.94 58.78
CA PRO A 652 44.02 -6.29 58.25
C PRO A 652 44.89 -5.56 59.30
N TRP A 653 44.38 -5.38 60.52
CA TRP A 653 45.07 -4.71 61.63
C TRP A 653 45.87 -5.65 62.55
N VAL A 654 45.73 -6.97 62.42
CA VAL A 654 46.52 -7.92 63.24
C VAL A 654 47.93 -7.96 62.69
N THR A 655 48.89 -7.56 63.53
CA THR A 655 50.31 -7.59 63.22
C THR A 655 50.98 -8.73 63.99
N VAL A 656 51.82 -9.49 63.29
CA VAL A 656 52.72 -10.48 63.89
C VAL A 656 54.13 -10.02 63.56
N ASP A 657 54.96 -9.82 64.59
CA ASP A 657 56.28 -9.20 64.52
C ASP A 657 56.27 -7.81 63.87
N GLY A 658 55.24 -7.01 64.19
CA GLY A 658 55.10 -5.63 63.71
C GLY A 658 54.70 -5.48 62.25
N HIS A 659 54.42 -6.58 61.53
CA HIS A 659 54.00 -6.56 60.13
C HIS A 659 52.62 -7.20 59.94
N THR A 660 51.80 -6.64 59.05
CA THR A 660 50.51 -7.23 58.65
C THR A 660 50.72 -8.37 57.66
N LEU A 661 49.72 -9.25 57.51
CA LEU A 661 49.79 -10.37 56.56
C LEU A 661 50.17 -9.92 55.15
N GLN A 662 49.65 -8.77 54.70
CA GLN A 662 49.96 -8.24 53.38
C GLN A 662 51.41 -7.78 53.25
N HIS A 663 51.97 -7.16 54.29
CA HIS A 663 53.41 -6.85 54.32
C HIS A 663 54.28 -8.10 54.27
N TRP A 664 53.86 -9.20 54.91
CA TRP A 664 54.58 -10.47 54.83
C TRP A 664 54.51 -11.11 53.45
N ILE A 665 53.36 -11.05 52.78
CA ILE A 665 53.19 -11.51 51.39
C ILE A 665 54.07 -10.71 50.43
N ASP A 666 54.11 -9.39 50.58
CA ASP A 666 54.94 -8.51 49.75
C ASP A 666 56.43 -8.78 50.02
N LYS A 667 56.83 -8.90 51.29
CA LYS A 667 58.21 -9.23 51.68
C LYS A 667 58.63 -10.61 51.17
N TRP A 668 57.74 -11.59 51.23
CA TRP A 668 57.96 -12.93 50.65
C TRP A 668 58.15 -12.85 49.13
N THR A 669 57.30 -12.09 48.44
CA THR A 669 57.38 -11.91 46.99
C THR A 669 58.70 -11.23 46.58
N VAL A 670 59.13 -10.20 47.32
CA VAL A 670 60.42 -9.53 47.10
C VAL A 670 61.59 -10.48 47.37
N MET A 671 61.55 -11.29 48.43
CA MET A 671 62.59 -12.27 48.74
C MET A 671 62.68 -13.38 47.68
N VAL A 672 61.54 -13.90 47.22
CA VAL A 672 61.48 -14.89 46.13
C VAL A 672 62.01 -14.29 44.83
N THR A 673 61.72 -13.02 44.55
CA THR A 673 62.24 -12.33 43.36
C THR A 673 63.74 -12.11 43.44
N LYS A 674 64.27 -11.73 44.62
CA LYS A 674 65.72 -11.66 44.89
C LYS A 674 66.40 -13.02 44.75
N LEU A 675 65.78 -14.07 45.27
CA LEU A 675 66.31 -15.44 45.19
C LEU A 675 66.35 -15.93 43.74
N ARG A 676 65.33 -15.59 42.94
CA ARG A 676 65.33 -15.81 41.48
C ARG A 676 66.42 -15.00 40.77
N GLN A 677 66.68 -13.76 41.18
CA GLN A 677 67.77 -12.95 40.60
C GLN A 677 69.17 -13.48 40.97
N MET A 678 69.35 -14.08 42.15
CA MET A 678 70.62 -14.73 42.52
C MET A 678 70.83 -16.07 41.82
N LEU A 679 69.77 -16.74 41.37
CA LEU A 679 69.85 -17.98 40.58
C LEU A 679 70.21 -17.76 39.09
N VAL A 680 70.23 -16.50 38.63
CA VAL A 680 70.50 -16.12 37.23
C VAL A 680 71.90 -15.49 37.06
N LYS A 681 72.70 -15.41 38.13
CA LYS A 681 74.17 -15.22 38.08
C LYS A 681 74.84 -16.51 38.53
#